data_AF-J4GN59-F1
#
_entry.id   AF-J4GN59-F1
#
_cell.length_a   1.000
_cell.length_b   1.000
_cell.length_c   1.000
_cell.angle_alpha   90.00
_cell.angle_beta   90.00
_cell.angle_gamma   90.00
#
_symmetry.space_group_name_H-M   'P 1'
#
loop_
_entity.id
_entity.type
_entity.pdbx_description
1 polymer ?
#
loop_
_entity_poly.entity_id
_entity_poly.type
_entity_poly.pdbx_seq_one_letter_code
_entity_poly.pdbx_strand_id
1 'polypeptide(L)'
;MEVSSILPSTRYDPNGTLVCGSDVHSFFHLPPPSPTLTQAHPITGEKLPLVMGHEFSGTIVELGKGVDTGRFAIGKNAVVDPVISCMQPTCGPCTSDKRNVCPHTTFVGIGGYGGGLAEYIAIKQEFVHVLPDSVPLDIGALIEPLSVAWHAVKVSTFTPGDSALIIGGGPIGLLVLIVLRAQDASWVGISEPTIQRRETALQLSASAAYDPRTTDIAAETFKATSGGAAVVFDCAGLQVSLDTALQAVRPKGNVVEVAVWDTNPSLDITTLQRKEALLTSSQGCNREHPEILQAVAEGKLHGLNDLITKRIRLEDLMEEGIQTLIKDKDRQIKILVHPDRNAMIPPRFILSTLAFALGLGLTAYGAQQTFSWMSEYPDLYEASIAELQDGLKRGRFTSVDLVKAYLARIDEVNINGPGLRAVLETNPKALEHAAELDKERAASGIRGPLHGIPLLLKDNIATRHEDGMETTAGSWALVGSVVPGDATVAAKLRAAGAILLGKATLSEWANWRGEVPSGFSGRIGQCTNPYVPLGNPSGSSSGSGVATAVGLAAGSLGSETDGSIISPSSHNNVVGIKPTVGLTSRAGVIPISEHQDSVGPMCRSVADAAVVLSAIVGRDPLDNYSLGQPEVAPDYTQALQKDGLKGARLGVPRKVFEGMNADTIIAFNAALDVMRGLGATIVDPADFKAEYDYDGIWKRENNVLCGDFKVNIEQYISKLVKVPTGVKNLTDLIAFNTANADKELIEPYWTDQSTFIKSEKTPQDKAYFDALAFDYETGRANGIDGALKEFSLDAILIPTNKASRPAAIAGYPVISVPLGFQPPDVVLPEPNPTRASGPNMPFGIAFLGTAYSEFNLVKFAYAYEQATKTRLKLRAYPEAIPKTQLKDVIGK
;
A
#
# COMPACT_ATOMS: atom_id res chain seq x y z
N MET A 1 -26.58 -26.88 -24.04
CA MET A 1 -28.06 -26.80 -24.11
C MET A 1 -28.42 -25.72 -25.08
N GLU A 2 -29.39 -26.01 -25.92
CA GLU A 2 -29.75 -25.35 -27.16
C GLU A 2 -30.83 -24.25 -26.93
N VAL A 3 -30.79 -23.24 -27.80
CA VAL A 3 -31.88 -22.35 -28.30
C VAL A 3 -32.11 -20.94 -27.70
N SER A 4 -32.09 -20.00 -28.66
CA SER A 4 -32.71 -18.67 -28.76
C SER A 4 -31.78 -17.49 -28.40
N SER A 5 -31.23 -16.69 -29.34
CA SER A 5 -31.74 -16.24 -30.64
C SER A 5 -30.58 -16.00 -31.62
N ILE A 6 -30.73 -16.50 -32.85
CA ILE A 6 -29.89 -16.13 -34.01
C ILE A 6 -30.29 -14.70 -34.37
N LEU A 7 -29.64 -13.73 -33.73
CA LEU A 7 -29.69 -12.34 -34.18
C LEU A 7 -28.61 -12.16 -35.26
N PRO A 8 -28.86 -11.32 -36.28
CA PRO A 8 -27.85 -11.03 -37.29
C PRO A 8 -26.56 -10.50 -36.68
N SER A 9 -25.48 -11.29 -36.71
CA SER A 9 -24.16 -10.90 -36.21
C SER A 9 -23.13 -10.88 -37.32
N THR A 10 -22.20 -9.95 -37.25
CA THR A 10 -21.05 -9.81 -38.14
C THR A 10 -19.78 -10.18 -37.37
N ARG A 11 -18.86 -10.89 -38.03
CA ARG A 11 -17.55 -11.21 -37.46
C ARG A 11 -16.55 -10.13 -37.88
N TYR A 12 -15.84 -9.58 -36.90
CA TYR A 12 -14.79 -8.58 -37.07
C TYR A 12 -13.43 -9.19 -36.79
N ASP A 13 -12.44 -8.71 -37.50
CA ASP A 13 -11.03 -8.77 -37.13
C ASP A 13 -10.65 -7.41 -36.50
N PRO A 14 -10.57 -7.30 -35.16
CA PRO A 14 -10.18 -6.06 -34.51
C PRO A 14 -8.74 -5.71 -34.89
N ASN A 15 -8.59 -4.61 -35.62
CA ASN A 15 -7.28 -4.17 -36.08
C ASN A 15 -6.65 -3.17 -35.10
N GLY A 16 -7.36 -2.74 -34.08
CA GLY A 16 -6.85 -1.87 -33.03
C GLY A 16 -7.88 -1.65 -31.93
N THR A 17 -7.46 -1.85 -30.68
CA THR A 17 -8.26 -1.64 -29.48
C THR A 17 -7.54 -0.70 -28.54
N LEU A 18 -8.18 0.37 -28.13
CA LEU A 18 -7.59 1.32 -27.20
C LEU A 18 -7.81 0.87 -25.76
N VAL A 19 -6.78 1.05 -24.92
CA VAL A 19 -6.95 0.87 -23.47
C VAL A 19 -7.62 2.12 -22.88
N CYS A 20 -8.79 1.96 -22.27
CA CYS A 20 -9.53 3.01 -21.60
C CYS A 20 -9.16 3.14 -20.11
N GLY A 21 -9.41 4.30 -19.52
CA GLY A 21 -9.38 4.47 -18.07
C GLY A 21 -10.38 3.55 -17.35
N SER A 22 -11.52 3.21 -17.98
CA SER A 22 -12.47 2.23 -17.46
C SER A 22 -11.99 0.79 -17.63
N ASP A 23 -11.09 0.47 -18.59
CA ASP A 23 -10.43 -0.85 -18.65
C ASP A 23 -9.41 -0.97 -17.51
N VAL A 24 -8.67 0.11 -17.21
CA VAL A 24 -7.80 0.18 -16.03
C VAL A 24 -8.62 0.11 -14.74
N HIS A 25 -9.79 0.77 -14.67
CA HIS A 25 -10.67 0.68 -13.52
C HIS A 25 -11.27 -0.74 -13.40
N SER A 26 -11.78 -1.32 -14.48
CA SER A 26 -12.34 -2.68 -14.54
C SER A 26 -11.31 -3.77 -14.21
N PHE A 27 -10.02 -3.49 -14.44
CA PHE A 27 -8.93 -4.34 -13.99
C PHE A 27 -8.84 -4.43 -12.46
N PHE A 28 -9.21 -3.37 -11.73
CA PHE A 28 -9.22 -3.34 -10.26
C PHE A 28 -10.61 -3.57 -9.65
N HIS A 29 -11.66 -3.00 -10.24
CA HIS A 29 -13.03 -2.95 -9.74
C HIS A 29 -14.03 -2.92 -10.91
N LEU A 30 -14.99 -3.85 -10.94
CA LEU A 30 -16.05 -3.86 -11.96
C LEU A 30 -17.24 -3.00 -11.52
N PRO A 31 -17.65 -1.97 -12.30
CA PRO A 31 -18.75 -1.09 -11.93
C PRO A 31 -20.11 -1.80 -12.07
N PRO A 32 -21.05 -1.69 -11.11
CA PRO A 32 -22.38 -2.29 -11.25
C PRO A 32 -23.23 -1.56 -12.32
N PRO A 33 -24.10 -2.27 -13.07
CA PRO A 33 -24.27 -3.73 -13.10
C PRO A 33 -23.19 -4.38 -13.97
N SER A 34 -22.27 -5.10 -13.34
CA SER A 34 -21.29 -5.96 -14.02
C SER A 34 -21.51 -7.42 -13.64
N PRO A 35 -21.22 -8.36 -14.55
CA PRO A 35 -21.26 -9.77 -14.22
C PRO A 35 -20.20 -10.11 -13.16
N THR A 36 -20.47 -11.15 -12.38
CA THR A 36 -19.49 -11.73 -11.45
C THR A 36 -19.19 -13.16 -11.87
N LEU A 37 -18.29 -13.84 -11.14
CA LEU A 37 -18.06 -15.27 -11.33
C LEU A 37 -19.30 -16.13 -11.05
N THR A 38 -20.23 -15.64 -10.22
CA THR A 38 -21.40 -16.42 -9.76
C THR A 38 -22.71 -15.91 -10.33
N GLN A 39 -22.80 -14.61 -10.64
CA GLN A 39 -24.00 -13.94 -11.14
C GLN A 39 -23.78 -13.45 -12.57
N ALA A 40 -24.66 -13.86 -13.48
CA ALA A 40 -24.64 -13.39 -14.85
C ALA A 40 -25.14 -11.94 -14.94
N HIS A 41 -24.63 -11.17 -15.90
CA HIS A 41 -25.17 -9.86 -16.18
C HIS A 41 -26.60 -9.99 -16.72
N PRO A 42 -27.58 -9.22 -16.21
CA PRO A 42 -29.01 -9.44 -16.47
C PRO A 42 -29.40 -9.31 -17.94
N ILE A 43 -28.61 -8.59 -18.76
CA ILE A 43 -28.93 -8.37 -20.18
C ILE A 43 -28.16 -9.31 -21.11
N THR A 44 -26.88 -9.54 -20.83
CA THR A 44 -26.02 -10.36 -21.71
C THR A 44 -26.14 -11.84 -21.35
N GLY A 45 -26.51 -12.17 -20.11
CA GLY A 45 -26.57 -13.54 -19.62
C GLY A 45 -25.19 -14.16 -19.35
N GLU A 46 -24.11 -13.39 -19.51
CA GLU A 46 -22.74 -13.87 -19.39
C GLU A 46 -22.18 -13.66 -17.98
N LYS A 47 -21.24 -14.51 -17.57
CA LYS A 47 -20.47 -14.44 -16.32
C LYS A 47 -19.00 -14.21 -16.65
N LEU A 48 -18.22 -13.80 -15.65
CA LEU A 48 -16.76 -13.75 -15.80
C LEU A 48 -16.17 -15.17 -15.98
N PRO A 49 -15.04 -15.33 -16.69
CA PRO A 49 -14.25 -14.27 -17.35
C PRO A 49 -14.84 -13.81 -18.69
N LEU A 50 -14.61 -12.53 -19.04
CA LEU A 50 -14.99 -11.91 -20.30
C LEU A 50 -13.77 -11.38 -21.04
N VAL A 51 -13.84 -11.33 -22.38
CA VAL A 51 -12.83 -10.63 -23.20
C VAL A 51 -13.04 -9.13 -23.07
N MET A 52 -11.98 -8.40 -22.73
CA MET A 52 -11.99 -6.94 -22.54
C MET A 52 -11.83 -6.17 -23.86
N GLY A 53 -12.06 -4.86 -23.79
CA GLY A 53 -11.88 -3.92 -24.90
C GLY A 53 -13.21 -3.45 -25.46
N HIS A 54 -13.65 -2.27 -25.03
CA HIS A 54 -14.89 -1.63 -25.49
C HIS A 54 -14.64 -0.50 -26.50
N GLU A 55 -13.40 -0.05 -26.63
CA GLU A 55 -12.96 0.96 -27.59
C GLU A 55 -12.19 0.30 -28.75
N PHE A 56 -12.88 -0.14 -29.80
CA PHE A 56 -12.21 -0.87 -30.88
C PHE A 56 -12.84 -0.65 -32.26
N SER A 57 -12.00 -0.81 -33.28
CA SER A 57 -12.38 -0.84 -34.68
C SER A 57 -11.77 -2.06 -35.37
N GLY A 58 -12.34 -2.45 -36.50
CA GLY A 58 -11.88 -3.63 -37.23
C GLY A 58 -12.44 -3.74 -38.63
N THR A 59 -12.05 -4.79 -39.32
CA THR A 59 -12.55 -5.11 -40.66
C THR A 59 -13.57 -6.24 -40.57
N ILE A 60 -14.68 -6.09 -41.29
CA ILE A 60 -15.71 -7.14 -41.40
C ILE A 60 -15.13 -8.30 -42.20
N VAL A 61 -15.00 -9.47 -41.59
CA VAL A 61 -14.47 -10.68 -42.24
C VAL A 61 -15.55 -11.72 -42.56
N GLU A 62 -16.69 -11.65 -41.89
CA GLU A 62 -17.80 -12.58 -42.09
C GLU A 62 -19.15 -11.90 -41.82
N LEU A 63 -20.18 -12.25 -42.59
CA LEU A 63 -21.56 -11.81 -42.36
C LEU A 63 -22.40 -13.02 -41.95
N GLY A 64 -23.00 -12.95 -40.76
CA GLY A 64 -23.93 -13.97 -40.28
C GLY A 64 -25.26 -13.96 -41.03
N LYS A 65 -26.03 -15.04 -40.88
CA LYS A 65 -27.35 -15.19 -41.50
C LYS A 65 -28.30 -14.09 -41.02
N GLY A 66 -28.86 -13.32 -41.96
CA GLY A 66 -29.83 -12.25 -41.67
C GLY A 66 -29.24 -10.86 -41.49
N VAL A 67 -27.93 -10.69 -41.66
CA VAL A 67 -27.29 -9.35 -41.69
C VAL A 67 -27.74 -8.60 -42.93
N ASP A 68 -27.96 -7.29 -42.79
CA ASP A 68 -28.32 -6.41 -43.90
C ASP A 68 -27.13 -6.21 -44.84
N THR A 69 -27.10 -6.98 -45.92
CA THR A 69 -26.05 -6.91 -46.95
C THR A 69 -26.09 -5.62 -47.79
N GLY A 70 -27.13 -4.79 -47.65
CA GLY A 70 -27.16 -3.45 -48.23
C GLY A 70 -26.37 -2.43 -47.40
N ARG A 71 -26.18 -2.71 -46.10
CA ARG A 71 -25.42 -1.87 -45.17
C ARG A 71 -24.00 -2.37 -44.92
N PHE A 72 -23.80 -3.69 -44.92
CA PHE A 72 -22.52 -4.32 -44.54
C PHE A 72 -21.98 -5.19 -45.67
N ALA A 73 -20.65 -5.13 -45.87
CA ALA A 73 -19.93 -5.96 -46.83
C ALA A 73 -18.61 -6.45 -46.22
N ILE A 74 -18.19 -7.66 -46.60
CA ILE A 74 -16.87 -8.20 -46.21
C ILE A 74 -15.78 -7.28 -46.76
N GLY A 75 -14.76 -7.00 -45.95
CA GLY A 75 -13.65 -6.10 -46.25
C GLY A 75 -13.91 -4.63 -45.91
N LYS A 76 -15.11 -4.25 -45.48
CA LYS A 76 -15.36 -2.89 -44.97
C LYS A 76 -14.87 -2.73 -43.53
N ASN A 77 -14.24 -1.59 -43.27
CA ASN A 77 -13.85 -1.19 -41.93
C ASN A 77 -15.06 -0.67 -41.15
N ALA A 78 -15.06 -0.89 -39.85
CA ALA A 78 -16.17 -0.54 -38.98
C ALA A 78 -15.70 -0.25 -37.56
N VAL A 79 -16.57 0.41 -36.81
CA VAL A 79 -16.46 0.65 -35.38
C VAL A 79 -17.68 0.13 -34.65
N VAL A 80 -17.51 -0.25 -33.39
CA VAL A 80 -18.57 -0.73 -32.51
C VAL A 80 -19.03 0.40 -31.58
N ASP A 81 -20.34 0.62 -31.53
CA ASP A 81 -21.03 1.34 -30.45
C ASP A 81 -21.22 0.35 -29.29
N PRO A 82 -20.43 0.45 -28.21
CA PRO A 82 -20.39 -0.61 -27.20
C PRO A 82 -21.57 -0.56 -26.24
N VAL A 83 -22.41 0.48 -26.22
CA VAL A 83 -23.42 0.65 -25.18
C VAL A 83 -24.45 -0.47 -25.28
N ILE A 84 -24.64 -1.23 -24.21
CA ILE A 84 -25.68 -2.26 -24.08
C ILE A 84 -26.75 -1.73 -23.13
N SER A 85 -28.02 -1.92 -23.48
CA SER A 85 -29.15 -1.59 -22.61
C SER A 85 -30.25 -2.65 -22.74
N CYS A 86 -31.21 -2.70 -21.83
CA CYS A 86 -32.21 -3.76 -21.83
C CYS A 86 -33.17 -3.73 -23.03
N MET A 87 -33.33 -2.57 -23.66
CA MET A 87 -34.25 -2.29 -24.78
C MET A 87 -35.70 -2.79 -24.55
N GLN A 88 -36.11 -2.96 -23.30
CA GLN A 88 -37.44 -3.46 -22.97
C GLN A 88 -38.50 -2.35 -23.20
N PRO A 89 -39.70 -2.69 -23.71
CA PRO A 89 -40.79 -1.74 -23.86
C PRO A 89 -41.25 -1.07 -22.55
N THR A 90 -40.89 -1.67 -21.40
CA THR A 90 -41.19 -1.15 -20.06
C THR A 90 -40.09 -0.26 -19.49
N CYS A 91 -38.94 -0.15 -20.16
CA CYS A 91 -37.81 0.65 -19.68
C CYS A 91 -37.93 2.09 -20.21
N GLY A 92 -38.29 3.02 -19.30
CA GLY A 92 -38.43 4.45 -19.61
C GLY A 92 -37.27 5.01 -20.45
N PRO A 93 -36.01 4.94 -19.96
CA PRO A 93 -34.85 5.41 -20.70
C PRO A 93 -34.70 4.81 -22.11
N CYS A 94 -34.88 3.50 -22.25
CA CYS A 94 -34.75 2.84 -23.57
C CYS A 94 -35.86 3.28 -24.54
N THR A 95 -37.10 3.45 -24.06
CA THR A 95 -38.22 3.90 -24.90
C THR A 95 -38.17 5.38 -25.28
N SER A 96 -37.46 6.19 -24.49
CA SER A 96 -37.27 7.62 -24.75
C SER A 96 -35.95 7.94 -25.48
N ASP A 97 -35.31 6.94 -26.10
CA ASP A 97 -34.01 7.06 -26.78
C ASP A 97 -32.91 7.67 -25.88
N LYS A 98 -32.87 7.27 -24.61
CA LYS A 98 -31.87 7.64 -23.60
C LYS A 98 -31.23 6.39 -23.01
N ARG A 99 -30.77 5.49 -23.89
CA ARG A 99 -30.43 4.12 -23.51
C ARG A 99 -29.18 4.02 -22.64
N ASN A 100 -28.32 5.03 -22.70
CA ASN A 100 -27.10 5.16 -21.91
C ASN A 100 -27.36 5.24 -20.39
N VAL A 101 -28.51 5.78 -19.98
CA VAL A 101 -28.93 5.85 -18.57
C VAL A 101 -29.95 4.77 -18.19
N CYS A 102 -30.00 3.67 -18.93
CA CYS A 102 -30.76 2.49 -18.53
C CYS A 102 -30.20 1.93 -17.19
N PRO A 103 -31.06 1.52 -16.24
CA PRO A 103 -30.60 0.87 -14.99
C PRO A 103 -29.83 -0.44 -15.21
N HIS A 104 -29.90 -0.99 -16.42
CA HIS A 104 -29.19 -2.19 -16.86
C HIS A 104 -28.14 -1.87 -17.93
N THR A 105 -27.70 -0.61 -18.05
CA THR A 105 -26.65 -0.24 -19.00
C THR A 105 -25.36 -0.96 -18.66
N THR A 106 -24.72 -1.51 -19.68
CA THR A 106 -23.33 -2.00 -19.63
C THR A 106 -22.68 -1.76 -20.99
N PHE A 107 -21.50 -2.34 -21.23
CA PHE A 107 -20.76 -2.17 -22.48
C PHE A 107 -20.27 -3.50 -23.06
N VAL A 108 -20.25 -3.61 -24.39
CA VAL A 108 -19.49 -4.65 -25.11
C VAL A 108 -18.04 -4.60 -24.61
N GLY A 109 -17.45 -5.74 -24.27
CA GLY A 109 -16.10 -5.80 -23.70
C GLY A 109 -16.00 -5.47 -22.21
N ILE A 110 -17.12 -5.17 -21.53
CA ILE A 110 -17.20 -5.03 -20.07
C ILE A 110 -18.25 -5.98 -19.49
N GLY A 111 -19.50 -5.89 -19.94
CA GLY A 111 -20.62 -6.66 -19.43
C GLY A 111 -20.97 -7.92 -20.22
N GLY A 112 -20.31 -8.16 -21.35
CA GLY A 112 -20.47 -9.35 -22.18
C GLY A 112 -20.35 -9.07 -23.68
N TYR A 113 -20.72 -10.06 -24.50
CA TYR A 113 -20.69 -10.04 -25.98
C TYR A 113 -19.28 -9.98 -26.60
N GLY A 114 -18.24 -10.33 -25.82
CA GLY A 114 -16.83 -10.26 -26.24
C GLY A 114 -16.30 -8.82 -26.29
N GLY A 115 -14.99 -8.67 -26.50
CA GLY A 115 -14.32 -7.36 -26.57
C GLY A 115 -13.22 -7.32 -27.62
N GLY A 116 -12.75 -6.12 -27.95
CA GLY A 116 -11.79 -5.85 -29.02
C GLY A 116 -10.38 -6.41 -28.80
N LEU A 117 -10.07 -6.96 -27.62
CA LEU A 117 -8.80 -7.64 -27.37
C LEU A 117 -8.78 -9.10 -27.87
N ALA A 118 -9.85 -9.59 -28.51
CA ALA A 118 -9.84 -10.84 -29.25
C ALA A 118 -9.34 -10.66 -30.69
N GLU A 119 -8.72 -11.69 -31.26
CA GLU A 119 -8.38 -11.76 -32.70
C GLU A 119 -9.63 -11.67 -33.58
N TYR A 120 -10.77 -12.20 -33.11
CA TYR A 120 -12.05 -12.06 -33.78
C TYR A 120 -13.19 -11.89 -32.79
N ILE A 121 -14.19 -11.11 -33.16
CA ILE A 121 -15.40 -10.89 -32.36
C ILE A 121 -16.66 -10.95 -33.22
N ALA A 122 -17.71 -11.59 -32.73
CA ALA A 122 -19.03 -11.61 -33.36
C ALA A 122 -19.94 -10.59 -32.65
N ILE A 123 -20.35 -9.54 -33.36
CA ILE A 123 -21.17 -8.45 -32.81
C ILE A 123 -22.47 -8.32 -33.59
N LYS A 124 -23.57 -8.00 -32.90
CA LYS A 124 -24.87 -7.78 -33.55
C LYS A 124 -24.83 -6.52 -34.41
N GLN A 125 -25.42 -6.57 -35.60
CA GLN A 125 -25.31 -5.49 -36.59
C GLN A 125 -25.82 -4.13 -36.11
N GLU A 126 -26.69 -4.07 -35.09
CA GLU A 126 -27.18 -2.82 -34.49
C GLU A 126 -26.11 -2.02 -33.74
N PHE A 127 -25.02 -2.66 -33.31
CA PHE A 127 -23.90 -2.00 -32.64
C PHE A 127 -22.80 -1.57 -33.61
N VAL A 128 -22.98 -1.76 -34.91
CA VAL A 128 -21.91 -1.59 -35.89
C VAL A 128 -22.18 -0.40 -36.78
N HIS A 129 -21.18 0.45 -36.90
CA HIS A 129 -21.13 1.53 -37.89
C HIS A 129 -19.98 1.30 -38.86
N VAL A 130 -20.29 1.31 -40.17
CA VAL A 130 -19.25 1.25 -41.22
C VAL A 130 -18.46 2.55 -41.20
N LEU A 131 -17.13 2.44 -41.15
CA LEU A 131 -16.24 3.58 -41.24
C LEU A 131 -16.22 4.09 -42.68
N PRO A 132 -16.28 5.41 -42.90
CA PRO A 132 -15.98 5.99 -44.20
C PRO A 132 -14.58 5.58 -44.67
N ASP A 133 -14.39 5.35 -45.97
CA ASP A 133 -13.12 4.85 -46.52
C ASP A 133 -11.93 5.80 -46.24
N SER A 134 -12.19 7.07 -45.91
CA SER A 134 -11.20 8.08 -45.52
C SER A 134 -10.76 7.99 -44.05
N VAL A 135 -11.42 7.18 -43.21
CA VAL A 135 -11.16 7.09 -41.77
C VAL A 135 -10.30 5.86 -41.45
N PRO A 136 -9.04 6.02 -41.01
CA PRO A 136 -8.19 4.90 -40.62
C PRO A 136 -8.74 4.15 -39.40
N LEU A 137 -8.40 2.86 -39.28
CA LEU A 137 -8.83 2.01 -38.16
C LEU A 137 -8.37 2.53 -36.80
N ASP A 138 -7.14 3.02 -36.69
CA ASP A 138 -6.62 3.67 -35.47
C ASP A 138 -7.54 4.82 -35.00
N ILE A 139 -8.04 5.64 -35.94
CA ILE A 139 -9.01 6.72 -35.65
C ILE A 139 -10.39 6.13 -35.35
N GLY A 140 -10.78 5.06 -36.05
CA GLY A 140 -11.97 4.28 -35.74
C GLY A 140 -12.03 3.86 -34.27
N ALA A 141 -10.90 3.43 -33.68
CA ALA A 141 -10.86 3.02 -32.28
C ALA A 141 -11.10 4.20 -31.31
N LEU A 142 -10.83 5.44 -31.73
CA LEU A 142 -11.12 6.66 -30.96
C LEU A 142 -12.58 7.11 -31.05
N ILE A 143 -13.41 6.55 -31.93
CA ILE A 143 -14.80 7.03 -32.10
C ILE A 143 -15.64 6.82 -30.84
N GLU A 144 -15.43 5.71 -30.12
CA GLU A 144 -16.12 5.45 -28.86
C GLU A 144 -15.79 6.52 -27.80
N PRO A 145 -14.52 6.77 -27.41
CA PRO A 145 -14.25 7.76 -26.39
C PRO A 145 -14.58 9.18 -26.88
N LEU A 146 -14.48 9.43 -28.19
CA LEU A 146 -14.94 10.67 -28.80
C LEU A 146 -16.45 10.84 -28.69
N SER A 147 -17.23 9.75 -28.74
CA SER A 147 -18.69 9.79 -28.56
C SER A 147 -19.10 10.16 -27.14
N VAL A 148 -18.31 9.77 -26.13
CA VAL A 148 -18.49 10.22 -24.75
C VAL A 148 -18.29 11.73 -24.64
N ALA A 149 -17.21 12.25 -25.24
CA ALA A 149 -16.95 13.69 -25.26
C ALA A 149 -18.02 14.47 -26.05
N TRP A 150 -18.44 13.94 -27.20
CA TRP A 150 -19.50 14.54 -28.03
C TRP A 150 -20.84 14.58 -27.29
N HIS A 151 -21.20 13.49 -26.62
CA HIS A 151 -22.42 13.42 -25.82
C HIS A 151 -22.38 14.43 -24.67
N ALA A 152 -21.24 14.56 -23.96
CA ALA A 152 -21.07 15.53 -22.89
C ALA A 152 -21.32 16.97 -23.36
N VAL A 153 -20.78 17.35 -24.52
CA VAL A 153 -21.04 18.67 -25.11
C VAL A 153 -22.51 18.80 -25.53
N LYS A 154 -23.10 17.76 -26.13
CA LYS A 154 -24.49 17.75 -26.60
C LYS A 154 -25.54 17.87 -25.48
N VAL A 155 -25.28 17.32 -24.29
CA VAL A 155 -26.18 17.45 -23.13
C VAL A 155 -25.96 18.74 -22.32
N SER A 156 -24.86 19.45 -22.59
CA SER A 156 -24.58 20.75 -21.98
C SER A 156 -25.44 21.86 -22.59
N THR A 157 -25.36 23.06 -22.01
CA THR A 157 -25.96 24.27 -22.61
C THR A 157 -25.03 24.97 -23.61
N PHE A 158 -23.94 24.33 -24.06
CA PHE A 158 -22.98 24.93 -24.97
C PHE A 158 -23.62 25.30 -26.31
N THR A 159 -23.31 26.48 -26.81
CA THR A 159 -23.66 26.93 -28.17
C THR A 159 -22.44 27.46 -28.90
N PRO A 160 -22.38 27.36 -30.25
CA PRO A 160 -21.28 27.94 -31.03
C PRO A 160 -21.01 29.40 -30.64
N GLY A 161 -19.75 29.73 -30.38
CA GLY A 161 -19.32 31.02 -29.87
C GLY A 161 -19.23 31.14 -28.34
N ASP A 162 -19.72 30.17 -27.56
CA ASP A 162 -19.56 30.16 -26.10
C ASP A 162 -18.09 29.92 -25.68
N SER A 163 -17.78 30.33 -24.45
CA SER A 163 -16.52 30.00 -23.77
C SER A 163 -16.67 28.73 -22.92
N ALA A 164 -15.65 27.87 -22.95
CA ALA A 164 -15.65 26.64 -22.18
C ALA A 164 -14.36 26.48 -21.37
N LEU A 165 -14.46 25.92 -20.16
CA LEU A 165 -13.32 25.47 -19.36
C LEU A 165 -13.40 23.96 -19.19
N ILE A 166 -12.27 23.28 -19.31
CA ILE A 166 -12.14 21.84 -19.06
C ILE A 166 -11.23 21.65 -17.85
N ILE A 167 -11.67 20.91 -16.85
CA ILE A 167 -10.87 20.56 -15.68
C ILE A 167 -10.49 19.08 -15.79
N GLY A 168 -9.20 18.81 -15.89
CA GLY A 168 -8.63 17.50 -16.22
C GLY A 168 -8.29 17.35 -17.70
N GLY A 169 -7.00 17.29 -18.01
CA GLY A 169 -6.44 17.07 -19.36
C GLY A 169 -6.12 15.62 -19.67
N GLY A 170 -6.88 14.68 -19.07
CA GLY A 170 -6.85 13.28 -19.48
C GLY A 170 -7.48 13.05 -20.86
N PRO A 171 -7.56 11.79 -21.32
CA PRO A 171 -8.03 11.49 -22.68
C PRO A 171 -9.40 12.08 -23.03
N ILE A 172 -10.39 11.96 -22.14
CA ILE A 172 -11.72 12.54 -22.35
C ILE A 172 -11.67 14.06 -22.36
N GLY A 173 -10.91 14.70 -21.46
CA GLY A 173 -10.76 16.15 -21.45
C GLY A 173 -10.17 16.70 -22.75
N LEU A 174 -9.16 16.04 -23.31
CA LEU A 174 -8.58 16.42 -24.60
C LEU A 174 -9.55 16.17 -25.77
N LEU A 175 -10.38 15.12 -25.71
CA LEU A 175 -11.43 14.90 -26.71
C LEU A 175 -12.55 15.94 -26.61
N VAL A 176 -12.95 16.35 -25.41
CA VAL A 176 -13.91 17.46 -25.18
C VAL A 176 -13.37 18.75 -25.79
N LEU A 177 -12.07 19.04 -25.63
CA LEU A 177 -11.41 20.18 -26.29
C LEU A 177 -11.57 20.12 -27.81
N ILE A 178 -11.28 18.96 -28.43
CA ILE A 178 -11.39 18.78 -29.89
C ILE A 178 -12.84 19.00 -30.36
N VAL A 179 -13.83 18.47 -29.63
CA VAL A 179 -15.25 18.65 -29.94
C VAL A 179 -15.66 20.12 -29.84
N LEU A 180 -15.30 20.81 -28.75
CA LEU A 180 -15.62 22.23 -28.55
C LEU A 180 -15.03 23.11 -29.65
N ARG A 181 -13.81 22.78 -30.11
CA ARG A 181 -13.20 23.49 -31.25
C ARG A 181 -13.89 23.21 -32.57
N ALA A 182 -14.30 21.97 -32.82
CA ALA A 182 -15.09 21.64 -34.01
C ALA A 182 -16.49 22.25 -34.01
N GLN A 183 -16.98 22.71 -32.85
CA GLN A 183 -18.27 23.38 -32.67
C GLN A 183 -18.11 24.89 -32.37
N ASP A 184 -17.00 25.49 -32.84
CA ASP A 184 -16.76 26.93 -32.86
C ASP A 184 -16.77 27.60 -31.46
N ALA A 185 -16.25 26.94 -30.42
CA ALA A 185 -16.01 27.59 -29.13
C ALA A 185 -15.09 28.81 -29.28
N SER A 186 -15.52 29.98 -28.80
CA SER A 186 -14.74 31.22 -28.90
C SER A 186 -13.48 31.20 -28.02
N TRP A 187 -13.56 30.48 -26.90
CA TRP A 187 -12.45 30.27 -25.98
C TRP A 187 -12.56 28.91 -25.31
N VAL A 188 -11.46 28.16 -25.26
CA VAL A 188 -11.40 26.89 -24.50
C VAL A 188 -10.17 26.89 -23.60
N GLY A 189 -10.36 26.94 -22.30
CA GLY A 189 -9.30 26.77 -21.30
C GLY A 189 -9.21 25.33 -20.84
N ILE A 190 -8.02 24.89 -20.45
CA ILE A 190 -7.82 23.60 -19.76
C ILE A 190 -7.04 23.78 -18.46
N SER A 191 -7.45 23.06 -17.42
CA SER A 191 -6.74 22.97 -16.15
C SER A 191 -6.23 21.55 -15.95
N GLU A 192 -4.91 21.39 -15.92
CA GLU A 192 -4.24 20.09 -15.93
C GLU A 192 -2.87 20.20 -15.26
N PRO A 193 -2.54 19.42 -14.21
CA PRO A 193 -1.26 19.51 -13.50
C PRO A 193 -0.03 19.13 -14.35
N THR A 194 -0.16 18.24 -15.33
CA THR A 194 0.99 17.74 -16.08
C THR A 194 1.37 18.69 -17.22
N ILE A 195 2.65 19.08 -17.27
CA ILE A 195 3.18 20.00 -18.30
C ILE A 195 2.92 19.46 -19.70
N GLN A 196 3.22 18.18 -19.95
CA GLN A 196 3.10 17.55 -21.26
C GLN A 196 1.64 17.58 -21.76
N ARG A 197 0.67 17.28 -20.89
CA ARG A 197 -0.75 17.31 -21.26
C ARG A 197 -1.25 18.73 -21.51
N ARG A 198 -0.75 19.73 -20.78
CA ARG A 198 -0.99 21.14 -21.09
C ARG A 198 -0.43 21.53 -22.46
N GLU A 199 0.79 21.11 -22.78
CA GLU A 199 1.40 21.34 -24.09
C GLU A 199 0.60 20.67 -25.22
N THR A 200 0.17 19.42 -25.02
CA THR A 200 -0.73 18.73 -25.97
C THR A 200 -2.04 19.48 -26.14
N ALA A 201 -2.67 19.95 -25.06
CA ALA A 201 -3.89 20.73 -25.16
C ALA A 201 -3.70 22.03 -25.97
N LEU A 202 -2.58 22.74 -25.78
CA LEU A 202 -2.24 23.92 -26.58
C LEU A 202 -2.03 23.56 -28.06
N GLN A 203 -1.39 22.43 -28.36
CA GLN A 203 -1.26 21.91 -29.74
C GLN A 203 -2.62 21.56 -30.35
N LEU A 204 -3.56 21.06 -29.55
CA LEU A 204 -4.96 20.84 -29.91
C LEU A 204 -5.81 22.12 -29.86
N SER A 205 -5.16 23.28 -29.94
CA SER A 205 -5.78 24.59 -30.02
C SER A 205 -6.54 25.01 -28.76
N ALA A 206 -6.17 24.59 -27.55
CA ALA A 206 -6.64 25.25 -26.33
C ALA A 206 -6.23 26.74 -26.34
N SER A 207 -7.14 27.63 -25.94
CA SER A 207 -6.86 29.07 -25.82
C SER A 207 -5.93 29.37 -24.65
N ALA A 208 -5.98 28.54 -23.60
CA ALA A 208 -5.13 28.63 -22.43
C ALA A 208 -5.01 27.26 -21.76
N ALA A 209 -3.86 27.01 -21.13
CA ALA A 209 -3.63 25.83 -20.31
C ALA A 209 -3.00 26.25 -18.98
N TYR A 210 -3.60 25.81 -17.87
CA TYR A 210 -3.26 26.28 -16.53
C TYR A 210 -2.82 25.12 -15.63
N ASP A 211 -1.86 25.40 -14.75
CA ASP A 211 -1.50 24.49 -13.66
C ASP A 211 -2.37 24.78 -12.43
N PRO A 212 -3.31 23.88 -12.06
CA PRO A 212 -4.18 24.11 -10.91
C PRO A 212 -3.45 24.20 -9.56
N ARG A 213 -2.18 23.78 -9.51
CA ARG A 213 -1.37 23.83 -8.26
C ARG A 213 -0.80 25.22 -7.99
N THR A 214 -0.68 26.05 -9.02
CA THR A 214 -0.03 27.37 -8.93
C THR A 214 -0.91 28.51 -9.43
N THR A 215 -2.03 28.20 -10.08
CA THR A 215 -2.90 29.19 -10.73
C THR A 215 -4.31 29.10 -10.17
N ASP A 216 -4.88 30.24 -9.77
CA ASP A 216 -6.31 30.35 -9.51
C ASP A 216 -7.08 30.26 -10.83
N ILE A 217 -7.56 29.06 -11.12
CA ILE A 217 -8.23 28.73 -12.39
C ILE A 217 -9.51 29.55 -12.57
N ALA A 218 -10.27 29.74 -11.50
CA ALA A 218 -11.50 30.52 -11.56
C ALA A 218 -11.19 31.98 -11.90
N ALA A 219 -10.22 32.60 -11.21
CA ALA A 219 -9.82 33.97 -11.48
C ALA A 219 -9.31 34.18 -12.91
N GLU A 220 -8.42 33.31 -13.41
CA GLU A 220 -7.90 33.42 -14.78
C GLU A 220 -8.98 33.14 -15.82
N THR A 221 -9.90 32.21 -15.56
CA THR A 221 -11.05 31.97 -16.44
C THR A 221 -11.95 33.20 -16.51
N PHE A 222 -12.25 33.82 -15.36
CA PHE A 222 -13.05 35.04 -15.31
C PHE A 222 -12.42 36.19 -16.09
N LYS A 223 -11.10 36.34 -15.98
CA LYS A 223 -10.31 37.33 -16.71
C LYS A 223 -10.31 37.07 -18.22
N ALA A 224 -10.17 35.82 -18.65
CA ALA A 224 -10.12 35.45 -20.07
C ALA A 224 -11.48 35.55 -20.77
N THR A 225 -12.58 35.34 -20.04
CA THR A 225 -13.94 35.24 -20.59
C THR A 225 -14.85 36.42 -20.23
N SER A 226 -14.36 37.38 -19.45
CA SER A 226 -15.11 38.55 -18.98
C SER A 226 -16.37 38.18 -18.17
N GLY A 227 -16.27 37.17 -17.28
CA GLY A 227 -17.39 36.80 -16.40
C GLY A 227 -17.51 35.31 -16.01
N GLY A 228 -16.54 34.49 -16.41
CA GLY A 228 -16.55 33.05 -16.17
C GLY A 228 -16.91 32.28 -17.45
N ALA A 229 -16.55 31.00 -17.50
CA ALA A 229 -16.87 30.17 -18.66
C ALA A 229 -18.39 29.95 -18.77
N ALA A 230 -18.92 29.94 -20.00
CA ALA A 230 -20.32 29.60 -20.24
C ALA A 230 -20.63 28.16 -19.83
N VAL A 231 -19.71 27.25 -20.13
CA VAL A 231 -19.79 25.84 -19.75
C VAL A 231 -18.46 25.40 -19.14
N VAL A 232 -18.49 24.65 -18.04
CA VAL A 232 -17.31 24.02 -17.44
C VAL A 232 -17.49 22.50 -17.45
N PHE A 233 -16.55 21.76 -18.01
CA PHE A 233 -16.55 20.30 -18.02
C PHE A 233 -15.57 19.77 -16.97
N ASP A 234 -16.08 19.04 -15.97
CA ASP A 234 -15.22 18.30 -15.03
C ASP A 234 -14.97 16.89 -15.57
N CYS A 235 -13.73 16.66 -15.98
CA CYS A 235 -13.19 15.40 -16.49
C CYS A 235 -12.16 14.78 -15.53
N ALA A 236 -11.98 15.34 -14.32
CA ALA A 236 -10.97 14.91 -13.35
C ALA A 236 -11.55 14.04 -12.23
N GLY A 237 -12.78 14.30 -11.79
CA GLY A 237 -13.47 13.47 -10.79
C GLY A 237 -12.91 13.62 -9.38
N LEU A 238 -12.54 14.85 -8.98
CA LEU A 238 -11.96 15.17 -7.68
C LEU A 238 -12.77 16.29 -7.00
N GLN A 239 -12.89 16.28 -5.67
CA GLN A 239 -13.67 17.32 -4.98
C GLN A 239 -13.22 18.74 -5.35
N VAL A 240 -11.90 18.95 -5.44
CA VAL A 240 -11.31 20.24 -5.84
C VAL A 240 -11.64 20.64 -7.27
N SER A 241 -11.82 19.69 -8.20
CA SER A 241 -12.19 20.01 -9.58
C SER A 241 -13.64 20.48 -9.66
N LEU A 242 -14.56 19.82 -8.97
CA LEU A 242 -15.96 20.24 -8.88
C LEU A 242 -16.11 21.62 -8.23
N ASP A 243 -15.39 21.86 -7.12
CA ASP A 243 -15.39 23.17 -6.45
C ASP A 243 -14.88 24.27 -7.39
N THR A 244 -13.78 23.99 -8.11
CA THR A 244 -13.22 24.91 -9.10
C THR A 244 -14.19 25.14 -10.26
N ALA A 245 -14.90 24.11 -10.72
CA ALA A 245 -15.88 24.23 -11.80
C ALA A 245 -17.03 25.16 -11.42
N LEU A 246 -17.59 24.97 -10.21
CA LEU A 246 -18.62 25.85 -9.67
C LEU A 246 -18.14 27.28 -9.47
N GLN A 247 -16.86 27.48 -9.15
CA GLN A 247 -16.27 28.81 -9.01
C GLN A 247 -15.97 29.47 -10.36
N ALA A 248 -15.54 28.72 -11.37
CA ALA A 248 -15.13 29.22 -12.68
C ALA A 248 -16.30 29.46 -13.66
N VAL A 249 -17.45 28.81 -13.44
CA VAL A 249 -18.64 29.00 -14.28
C VAL A 249 -19.27 30.39 -14.08
N ARG A 250 -19.76 31.00 -15.16
CA ARG A 250 -20.51 32.27 -15.09
C ARG A 250 -21.88 32.09 -14.41
N PRO A 251 -22.51 33.16 -13.91
CA PRO A 251 -23.92 33.12 -13.53
C PRO A 251 -24.80 32.62 -14.68
N LYS A 252 -25.74 31.72 -14.39
CA LYS A 252 -26.57 30.98 -15.36
C LYS A 252 -25.78 30.12 -16.37
N GLY A 253 -24.51 29.86 -16.10
CA GLY A 253 -23.71 28.91 -16.86
C GLY A 253 -23.94 27.47 -16.41
N ASN A 254 -23.27 26.53 -17.08
CA ASN A 254 -23.47 25.10 -16.87
C ASN A 254 -22.15 24.41 -16.46
N VAL A 255 -22.17 23.70 -15.34
CA VAL A 255 -21.14 22.73 -14.97
C VAL A 255 -21.60 21.35 -15.42
N VAL A 256 -20.76 20.65 -16.18
CA VAL A 256 -21.02 19.32 -16.74
C VAL A 256 -20.06 18.33 -16.11
N GLU A 257 -20.59 17.43 -15.29
CA GLU A 257 -19.85 16.30 -14.74
C GLU A 257 -19.74 15.19 -15.77
N VAL A 258 -18.51 14.88 -16.17
CA VAL A 258 -18.17 13.83 -17.14
C VAL A 258 -17.36 12.72 -16.47
N ALA A 259 -16.63 13.03 -15.40
CA ALA A 259 -15.77 12.09 -14.71
C ALA A 259 -16.56 11.02 -13.94
N VAL A 260 -15.93 9.86 -13.78
CA VAL A 260 -16.37 8.82 -12.85
C VAL A 260 -15.71 9.07 -11.50
N TRP A 261 -16.49 9.00 -10.42
CA TRP A 261 -16.04 9.31 -9.07
C TRP A 261 -15.89 8.05 -8.21
N ASP A 262 -14.76 7.91 -7.52
CA ASP A 262 -14.51 6.81 -6.57
C ASP A 262 -15.17 7.04 -5.20
N THR A 263 -15.54 8.28 -4.90
CA THR A 263 -16.13 8.70 -3.62
C THR A 263 -17.29 9.66 -3.87
N ASN A 264 -18.22 9.76 -2.93
CA ASN A 264 -19.35 10.68 -3.06
C ASN A 264 -18.88 12.14 -2.87
N PRO A 265 -19.02 13.02 -3.88
CA PRO A 265 -18.64 14.42 -3.72
C PRO A 265 -19.62 15.19 -2.83
N SER A 266 -19.11 16.24 -2.18
CA SER A 266 -19.91 17.30 -1.58
C SER A 266 -20.15 18.43 -2.59
N LEU A 267 -21.32 19.06 -2.55
CA LEU A 267 -21.70 20.11 -3.50
C LEU A 267 -21.94 21.42 -2.76
N ASP A 268 -21.27 22.50 -3.16
CA ASP A 268 -21.56 23.84 -2.66
C ASP A 268 -22.86 24.38 -3.27
N ILE A 269 -23.97 24.00 -2.62
CA ILE A 269 -25.32 24.43 -2.98
C ILE A 269 -25.45 25.96 -2.93
N THR A 270 -24.71 26.64 -2.06
CA THR A 270 -24.80 28.10 -1.92
C THR A 270 -24.26 28.78 -3.16
N THR A 271 -23.10 28.37 -3.66
CA THR A 271 -22.51 28.92 -4.88
C THR A 271 -23.36 28.57 -6.11
N LEU A 272 -23.83 27.33 -6.21
CA LEU A 272 -24.73 26.89 -7.28
C LEU A 272 -26.00 27.77 -7.33
N GLN A 273 -26.64 27.98 -6.18
CA GLN A 273 -27.85 28.80 -6.05
C GLN A 273 -27.58 30.28 -6.35
N ARG A 274 -26.51 30.87 -5.80
CA ARG A 274 -26.17 32.28 -6.01
C ARG A 274 -25.89 32.60 -7.47
N LYS A 275 -25.32 31.65 -8.21
CA LYS A 275 -25.05 31.79 -9.64
C LYS A 275 -26.26 31.42 -10.50
N GLU A 276 -27.30 30.81 -9.93
CA GLU A 276 -28.35 30.10 -10.71
C GLU A 276 -27.72 29.17 -11.77
N ALA A 277 -26.60 28.52 -11.41
CA ALA A 277 -25.86 27.67 -12.33
C ALA A 277 -26.54 26.30 -12.48
N LEU A 278 -26.39 25.70 -13.65
CA LEU A 278 -26.89 24.36 -13.95
C LEU A 278 -25.81 23.32 -13.68
N LEU A 279 -26.14 22.26 -12.94
CA LEU A 279 -25.30 21.08 -12.82
C LEU A 279 -25.91 19.97 -13.69
N THR A 280 -25.17 19.56 -14.71
CA THR A 280 -25.54 18.49 -15.66
C THR A 280 -24.59 17.31 -15.47
N SER A 281 -25.09 16.08 -15.57
CA SER A 281 -24.26 14.88 -15.62
C SER A 281 -24.30 14.25 -17.00
N SER A 282 -23.16 13.79 -17.51
CA SER A 282 -23.05 13.03 -18.77
C SER A 282 -22.62 11.59 -18.48
N GLN A 283 -23.34 10.61 -19.04
CA GLN A 283 -23.03 9.18 -18.86
C GLN A 283 -22.83 8.51 -20.22
N GLY A 284 -21.60 8.08 -20.52
CA GLY A 284 -21.28 7.36 -21.76
C GLY A 284 -21.70 8.13 -23.02
N CYS A 285 -22.22 7.42 -24.02
CA CYS A 285 -22.76 7.97 -25.26
C CYS A 285 -24.12 7.36 -25.61
N ASN A 286 -24.86 7.99 -26.52
CA ASN A 286 -26.21 7.62 -26.90
C ASN A 286 -26.45 7.74 -28.43
N ARG A 287 -25.81 6.85 -29.20
CA ARG A 287 -26.01 6.70 -30.67
C ARG A 287 -25.57 7.89 -31.52
N GLU A 288 -24.67 8.73 -31.04
CA GLU A 288 -24.14 9.87 -31.81
C GLU A 288 -23.12 9.45 -32.90
N HIS A 289 -22.76 8.17 -32.97
CA HIS A 289 -21.79 7.60 -33.92
C HIS A 289 -21.95 8.12 -35.37
N PRO A 290 -23.15 8.18 -35.99
CA PRO A 290 -23.28 8.69 -37.36
C PRO A 290 -22.87 10.16 -37.53
N GLU A 291 -23.26 11.03 -36.58
CA GLU A 291 -22.91 12.46 -36.61
C GLU A 291 -21.39 12.65 -36.45
N ILE A 292 -20.78 11.85 -35.55
CA ILE A 292 -19.35 11.89 -35.28
C ILE A 292 -18.56 11.41 -36.50
N LEU A 293 -18.95 10.27 -37.10
CA LEU A 293 -18.28 9.74 -38.29
C LEU A 293 -18.34 10.71 -39.45
N GLN A 294 -19.46 11.42 -39.62
CA GLN A 294 -19.57 12.49 -40.59
C GLN A 294 -18.58 13.63 -40.28
N ALA A 295 -18.52 14.10 -39.03
CA ALA A 295 -17.59 15.16 -38.62
C ALA A 295 -16.11 14.78 -38.80
N VAL A 296 -15.75 13.52 -38.51
CA VAL A 296 -14.40 12.99 -38.76
C VAL A 296 -14.10 12.93 -40.26
N ALA A 297 -15.04 12.43 -41.06
CA ALA A 297 -14.86 12.33 -42.52
C ALA A 297 -14.75 13.69 -43.21
N GLU A 298 -15.46 14.69 -42.70
CA GLU A 298 -15.37 16.09 -43.14
C GLU A 298 -14.09 16.79 -42.64
N GLY A 299 -13.29 16.13 -41.80
CA GLY A 299 -12.03 16.65 -41.28
C GLY A 299 -12.18 17.73 -40.22
N LYS A 300 -13.35 17.86 -39.58
CA LYS A 300 -13.64 18.90 -38.57
C LYS A 300 -12.93 18.68 -37.24
N LEU A 301 -12.55 17.44 -36.94
CA LEU A 301 -11.97 17.03 -35.66
C LEU A 301 -10.46 16.83 -35.81
N HIS A 302 -9.70 17.90 -35.61
CA HIS A 302 -8.24 17.90 -35.78
C HIS A 302 -7.50 17.28 -34.59
N GLY A 303 -6.36 16.63 -34.85
CA GLY A 303 -5.45 16.14 -33.81
C GLY A 303 -5.80 14.80 -33.16
N LEU A 304 -6.82 14.08 -33.66
CA LEU A 304 -7.22 12.78 -33.11
C LEU A 304 -6.06 11.76 -33.08
N ASN A 305 -5.26 11.69 -34.14
CA ASN A 305 -4.12 10.76 -34.21
C ASN A 305 -3.05 11.03 -33.15
N ASP A 306 -2.91 12.28 -32.71
CA ASP A 306 -1.88 12.69 -31.75
C ASP A 306 -2.19 12.21 -30.33
N LEU A 307 -3.46 11.85 -30.07
CA LEU A 307 -3.88 11.23 -28.81
C LEU A 307 -3.38 9.79 -28.68
N ILE A 308 -3.08 9.11 -29.78
CA ILE A 308 -2.52 7.74 -29.77
C ILE A 308 -1.01 7.83 -29.56
N THR A 309 -0.60 7.83 -28.30
CA THR A 309 0.79 8.03 -27.89
C THR A 309 1.64 6.77 -28.06
N LYS A 310 1.02 5.58 -28.03
CA LYS A 310 1.72 4.31 -28.15
C LYS A 310 0.88 3.26 -28.89
N ARG A 311 1.55 2.37 -29.62
CA ARG A 311 0.97 1.21 -30.30
C ARG A 311 1.73 -0.03 -29.83
N ILE A 312 1.01 -1.05 -29.38
CA ILE A 312 1.56 -2.27 -28.79
C ILE A 312 0.83 -3.48 -29.34
N ARG A 313 1.42 -4.67 -29.16
CA ARG A 313 0.73 -5.93 -29.43
C ARG A 313 0.01 -6.42 -28.18
N LEU A 314 -0.92 -7.35 -28.34
CA LEU A 314 -1.69 -7.90 -27.22
C LEU A 314 -0.82 -8.58 -26.16
N GLU A 315 0.27 -9.24 -26.55
CA GLU A 315 1.23 -9.83 -25.61
C GLU A 315 1.87 -8.79 -24.66
N ASP A 316 2.00 -7.56 -25.14
CA ASP A 316 2.62 -6.46 -24.41
C ASP A 316 1.58 -5.66 -23.59
N LEU A 317 0.29 -6.05 -23.65
CA LEU A 317 -0.83 -5.32 -23.01
C LEU A 317 -0.61 -5.03 -21.53
N MET A 318 -0.10 -6.01 -20.77
CA MET A 318 0.05 -5.85 -19.33
C MET A 318 1.14 -4.84 -18.99
N GLU A 319 2.34 -5.03 -19.53
CA GLU A 319 3.52 -4.21 -19.19
C GLU A 319 3.47 -2.85 -19.90
N GLU A 320 3.22 -2.87 -21.20
CA GLU A 320 3.32 -1.72 -22.07
C GLU A 320 1.99 -0.98 -22.29
N GLY A 321 0.86 -1.59 -21.92
CA GLY A 321 -0.48 -1.00 -21.97
C GLY A 321 -0.97 -0.56 -20.59
N ILE A 322 -1.54 -1.49 -19.81
CA ILE A 322 -2.20 -1.22 -18.52
C ILE A 322 -1.21 -0.62 -17.51
N GLN A 323 -0.06 -1.26 -17.28
CA GLN A 323 0.91 -0.77 -16.29
C GLN A 323 1.53 0.57 -16.69
N THR A 324 1.76 0.79 -17.99
CA THR A 324 2.29 2.07 -18.49
C THR A 324 1.28 3.19 -18.28
N LEU A 325 -0.02 2.97 -18.56
CA LEU A 325 -1.07 3.95 -18.26
C LEU A 325 -1.29 4.18 -16.75
N ILE A 326 -0.83 3.29 -15.88
CA ILE A 326 -0.85 3.49 -14.43
C ILE A 326 0.38 4.27 -13.95
N LYS A 327 1.58 3.92 -14.43
CA LYS A 327 2.87 4.40 -13.91
C LYS A 327 3.41 5.64 -14.63
N ASP A 328 3.10 5.80 -15.91
CA ASP A 328 3.55 6.90 -16.78
C ASP A 328 2.35 7.69 -17.31
N LYS A 329 1.42 8.02 -16.39
CA LYS A 329 0.20 8.80 -16.67
C LYS A 329 0.53 10.13 -17.35
N ASP A 330 1.71 10.68 -17.09
CA ASP A 330 2.11 11.99 -17.56
C ASP A 330 2.47 12.03 -19.05
N ARG A 331 2.94 10.91 -19.63
CA ARG A 331 3.38 10.84 -21.03
C ARG A 331 2.43 10.11 -21.96
N GLN A 332 1.57 9.24 -21.42
CA GLN A 332 0.64 8.45 -22.22
C GLN A 332 -0.79 9.00 -22.17
N ILE A 333 -1.44 9.07 -23.34
CA ILE A 333 -2.85 9.50 -23.47
C ILE A 333 -3.70 8.29 -23.88
N LYS A 334 -3.53 7.78 -25.10
CA LYS A 334 -4.17 6.54 -25.56
C LYS A 334 -3.12 5.56 -26.07
N ILE A 335 -3.23 4.30 -25.63
CA ILE A 335 -2.40 3.19 -26.10
C ILE A 335 -3.28 2.26 -26.94
N LEU A 336 -2.91 2.07 -28.20
CA LEU A 336 -3.57 1.18 -29.14
C LEU A 336 -2.94 -0.20 -29.10
N VAL A 337 -3.76 -1.23 -29.03
CA VAL A 337 -3.38 -2.63 -28.92
C VAL A 337 -3.83 -3.35 -30.18
N HIS A 338 -2.90 -4.01 -30.86
CA HIS A 338 -3.19 -4.86 -32.00
C HIS A 338 -3.27 -6.33 -31.54
N PRO A 339 -4.43 -7.00 -31.65
CA PRO A 339 -4.60 -8.38 -31.20
C PRO A 339 -4.03 -9.44 -32.16
N ASP A 340 -3.78 -9.10 -33.43
CA ASP A 340 -3.11 -9.99 -34.38
C ASP A 340 -1.59 -10.03 -34.17
N ARG A 341 -1.05 -11.23 -33.98
CA ARG A 341 0.40 -11.50 -33.83
C ARG A 341 1.21 -11.17 -35.09
N ASN A 342 0.57 -11.06 -36.24
CA ASN A 342 1.21 -10.77 -37.53
C ASN A 342 1.02 -9.32 -38.01
N ALA A 343 0.28 -8.48 -37.27
CA ALA A 343 0.04 -7.10 -37.67
C ALA A 343 1.35 -6.28 -37.64
N MET A 344 1.71 -5.69 -38.78
CA MET A 344 2.87 -4.79 -38.86
C MET A 344 2.55 -3.47 -38.15
N ILE A 345 3.28 -3.16 -37.07
CA ILE A 345 3.25 -1.82 -36.45
C ILE A 345 4.02 -0.86 -37.37
N PRO A 346 3.40 0.18 -37.95
CA PRO A 346 4.13 1.13 -38.77
C PRO A 346 5.10 1.95 -37.89
N PRO A 347 6.40 1.99 -38.20
CA PRO A 347 7.36 2.76 -37.42
C PRO A 347 7.09 4.26 -37.57
N ARG A 348 6.99 4.98 -36.45
CA ARG A 348 7.02 6.46 -36.45
C ARG A 348 8.39 6.90 -36.97
N PHE A 349 8.40 7.75 -38.00
CA PHE A 349 9.57 8.47 -38.48
C PHE A 349 10.19 9.27 -37.33
N ILE A 350 11.29 8.79 -36.76
CA ILE A 350 12.18 9.58 -35.90
C ILE A 350 13.42 9.90 -36.72
N LEU A 351 13.49 11.14 -37.20
CA LEU A 351 14.69 11.70 -37.80
C LEU A 351 15.73 11.96 -36.69
N SER A 352 16.92 11.40 -36.89
CA SER A 352 18.24 11.82 -36.35
C SER A 352 18.39 11.78 -34.81
N THR A 353 19.24 10.95 -34.20
CA THR A 353 20.72 11.00 -34.33
C THR A 353 21.36 9.81 -33.59
N LEU A 354 22.36 9.20 -34.26
CA LEU A 354 23.59 8.52 -33.79
C LEU A 354 23.74 8.09 -32.31
N ALA A 355 24.39 6.99 -31.92
CA ALA A 355 25.10 5.88 -32.57
C ALA A 355 25.69 4.98 -31.45
N PHE A 356 26.24 3.81 -31.82
CA PHE A 356 27.02 2.84 -31.03
C PHE A 356 26.25 1.93 -30.06
N ALA A 357 26.45 0.62 -30.01
CA ALA A 357 27.17 -0.39 -30.82
C ALA A 357 26.68 -1.76 -30.30
N LEU A 358 26.15 -2.65 -31.15
CA LEU A 358 26.82 -3.81 -31.75
C LEU A 358 27.20 -4.98 -30.80
N GLY A 359 26.61 -6.15 -31.07
CA GLY A 359 27.24 -7.48 -30.95
C GLY A 359 26.72 -8.38 -29.81
N LEU A 360 25.58 -9.08 -29.94
CA LEU A 360 25.37 -10.42 -30.54
C LEU A 360 26.14 -11.61 -29.91
N GLY A 361 25.37 -12.62 -29.47
CA GLY A 361 25.80 -14.03 -29.39
C GLY A 361 25.10 -14.85 -28.28
N LEU A 362 23.91 -15.41 -28.56
CA LEU A 362 23.63 -16.87 -28.67
C LEU A 362 23.75 -17.65 -27.34
N THR A 363 22.69 -18.22 -26.75
CA THR A 363 21.90 -19.35 -27.27
C THR A 363 20.69 -19.63 -26.38
N ALA A 364 19.61 -20.09 -27.01
CA ALA A 364 18.42 -20.63 -26.36
C ALA A 364 18.67 -22.06 -25.84
N TYR A 365 18.25 -22.35 -24.61
CA TYR A 365 17.74 -23.68 -24.21
C TYR A 365 16.73 -23.48 -23.08
N GLY A 366 15.54 -24.05 -23.28
CA GLY A 366 14.30 -23.67 -22.61
C GLY A 366 14.18 -24.05 -21.14
N ALA A 367 13.26 -23.35 -20.48
CA ALA A 367 12.52 -23.86 -19.35
C ALA A 367 11.04 -23.49 -19.53
N GLN A 368 10.21 -24.51 -19.75
CA GLN A 368 8.77 -24.47 -19.58
C GLN A 368 8.40 -23.92 -18.19
N GLN A 369 7.37 -23.04 -18.14
CA GLN A 369 6.24 -23.05 -17.19
C GLN A 369 5.44 -21.74 -17.37
N THR A 370 4.34 -21.74 -18.15
CA THR A 370 2.93 -21.78 -17.70
C THR A 370 2.46 -20.60 -16.87
N PHE A 371 1.55 -19.80 -17.47
CA PHE A 371 0.69 -18.80 -16.83
C PHE A 371 -0.10 -19.38 -15.63
N SER A 372 -0.15 -18.66 -14.50
CA SER A 372 -1.04 -18.93 -13.35
C SER A 372 -2.08 -17.82 -13.23
N TRP A 373 -3.36 -18.21 -13.16
CA TRP A 373 -4.55 -17.41 -12.89
C TRP A 373 -4.43 -16.61 -11.57
N MET A 374 -5.24 -15.55 -11.35
CA MET A 374 -5.42 -14.92 -10.03
C MET A 374 -5.53 -16.02 -8.97
N SER A 375 -4.55 -16.11 -8.09
CA SER A 375 -4.35 -17.34 -7.34
C SER A 375 -5.51 -17.59 -6.37
N GLU A 376 -5.95 -18.85 -6.31
CA GLU A 376 -6.93 -19.37 -5.35
C GLU A 376 -6.62 -18.99 -3.88
N TYR A 377 -5.34 -18.71 -3.61
CA TYR A 377 -4.79 -18.40 -2.29
C TYR A 377 -4.16 -16.99 -2.27
N PRO A 378 -4.18 -16.29 -1.11
CA PRO A 378 -3.49 -15.00 -0.97
C PRO A 378 -1.97 -15.17 -1.10
N ASP A 379 -1.26 -14.15 -1.63
CA ASP A 379 0.21 -14.12 -1.64
C ASP A 379 0.73 -13.91 -0.22
N LEU A 380 1.36 -14.94 0.36
CA LEU A 380 1.88 -14.93 1.73
C LEU A 380 2.96 -13.86 1.98
N TYR A 381 3.52 -13.24 0.93
CA TYR A 381 4.44 -12.13 1.08
C TYR A 381 3.74 -10.85 1.62
N GLU A 382 2.50 -10.57 1.21
CA GLU A 382 1.73 -9.40 1.70
C GLU A 382 0.43 -9.75 2.43
N ALA A 383 -0.01 -11.01 2.45
CA ALA A 383 -1.30 -11.40 3.02
C ALA A 383 -1.54 -10.81 4.42
N SER A 384 -2.65 -10.09 4.58
CA SER A 384 -3.11 -9.55 5.85
C SER A 384 -3.74 -10.64 6.73
N ILE A 385 -3.81 -10.39 8.04
CA ILE A 385 -4.50 -11.30 8.98
C ILE A 385 -5.97 -11.49 8.57
N ALA A 386 -6.60 -10.43 8.06
CA ALA A 386 -7.98 -10.47 7.58
C ALA A 386 -8.15 -11.38 6.35
N GLU A 387 -7.25 -11.30 5.37
CA GLU A 387 -7.28 -12.18 4.17
C GLU A 387 -7.00 -13.64 4.54
N LEU A 388 -6.06 -13.88 5.47
CA LEU A 388 -5.80 -15.23 5.97
C LEU A 388 -7.02 -15.80 6.70
N GLN A 389 -7.68 -15.01 7.55
CA GLN A 389 -8.93 -15.41 8.21
C GLN A 389 -10.06 -15.68 7.22
N ASP A 390 -10.21 -14.86 6.18
CA ASP A 390 -11.23 -15.09 5.14
C ASP A 390 -10.98 -16.41 4.40
N GLY A 391 -9.72 -16.72 4.08
CA GLY A 391 -9.32 -18.00 3.50
C GLY A 391 -9.67 -19.20 4.37
N LEU A 392 -9.32 -19.14 5.66
CA LEU A 392 -9.65 -20.18 6.66
C LEU A 392 -11.17 -20.32 6.83
N LYS A 393 -11.90 -19.21 6.91
CA LYS A 393 -13.36 -19.18 7.05
C LYS A 393 -14.07 -19.82 5.85
N ARG A 394 -13.55 -19.59 4.63
CA ARG A 394 -14.10 -20.16 3.41
C ARG A 394 -13.67 -21.60 3.15
N GLY A 395 -12.83 -22.17 4.02
CA GLY A 395 -12.29 -23.52 3.83
C GLY A 395 -11.40 -23.65 2.60
N ARG A 396 -10.78 -22.56 2.14
CA ARG A 396 -9.82 -22.60 1.02
C ARG A 396 -8.54 -23.33 1.42
N PHE A 397 -8.14 -23.16 2.66
CA PHE A 397 -7.02 -23.83 3.30
C PHE A 397 -7.31 -23.93 4.80
N THR A 398 -6.56 -24.78 5.48
CA THR A 398 -6.62 -24.97 6.94
C THR A 398 -5.47 -24.23 7.63
N SER A 399 -5.53 -24.08 8.96
CA SER A 399 -4.42 -23.56 9.74
C SER A 399 -3.20 -24.48 9.65
N VAL A 400 -3.40 -25.80 9.52
CA VAL A 400 -2.31 -26.75 9.24
C VAL A 400 -1.61 -26.42 7.92
N ASP A 401 -2.36 -26.18 6.84
CA ASP A 401 -1.79 -25.81 5.54
C ASP A 401 -0.99 -24.50 5.63
N LEU A 402 -1.54 -23.52 6.35
CA LEU A 402 -0.89 -22.23 6.57
C LEU A 402 0.42 -22.36 7.36
N VAL A 403 0.44 -23.18 8.43
CA VAL A 403 1.67 -23.46 9.19
C VAL A 403 2.70 -24.18 8.32
N LYS A 404 2.30 -25.22 7.58
CA LYS A 404 3.21 -25.93 6.67
C LYS A 404 3.83 -24.96 5.64
N ALA A 405 3.02 -24.06 5.07
CA ALA A 405 3.52 -23.05 4.11
C ALA A 405 4.52 -22.09 4.74
N TYR A 406 4.25 -21.56 5.94
CA TYR A 406 5.21 -20.69 6.62
C TYR A 406 6.49 -21.43 7.03
N LEU A 407 6.41 -22.67 7.51
CA LEU A 407 7.58 -23.48 7.83
C LEU A 407 8.46 -23.72 6.60
N ALA A 408 7.85 -24.01 5.44
CA ALA A 408 8.59 -24.16 4.19
C ALA A 408 9.22 -22.85 3.70
N ARG A 409 8.53 -21.71 3.85
CA ARG A 409 9.10 -20.38 3.57
C ARG A 409 10.30 -20.06 4.48
N ILE A 410 10.22 -20.44 5.76
CA ILE A 410 11.34 -20.30 6.70
C ILE A 410 12.52 -21.15 6.23
N ASP A 411 12.30 -22.42 5.90
CA ASP A 411 13.36 -23.30 5.41
C ASP A 411 14.05 -22.74 4.16
N GLU A 412 13.29 -22.15 3.24
CA GLU A 412 13.78 -21.62 1.97
C GLU A 412 14.81 -20.48 2.14
N VAL A 413 14.59 -19.54 3.06
CA VAL A 413 15.38 -18.28 3.12
C VAL A 413 16.08 -18.00 4.45
N ASN A 414 15.72 -18.69 5.52
CA ASN A 414 16.21 -18.34 6.85
C ASN A 414 17.67 -18.80 7.05
N ILE A 415 17.93 -20.10 6.88
CA ILE A 415 19.29 -20.67 6.93
C ILE A 415 19.80 -20.96 5.52
N ASN A 416 18.91 -21.48 4.66
CA ASN A 416 19.20 -21.68 3.25
C ASN A 416 19.04 -20.36 2.46
N GLY A 417 19.28 -20.43 1.15
CA GLY A 417 19.13 -19.30 0.24
C GLY A 417 19.97 -18.09 0.70
N PRO A 418 19.38 -16.91 0.90
CA PRO A 418 20.07 -15.69 1.34
C PRO A 418 20.60 -15.76 2.79
N GLY A 419 20.20 -16.75 3.60
CA GLY A 419 20.68 -16.89 4.98
C GLY A 419 20.27 -15.71 5.88
N LEU A 420 19.00 -15.28 5.82
CA LEU A 420 18.50 -14.11 6.56
C LEU A 420 18.63 -14.24 8.09
N ARG A 421 18.61 -15.48 8.61
CA ARG A 421 18.70 -15.84 10.03
C ARG A 421 17.71 -15.10 10.93
N ALA A 422 16.51 -14.80 10.42
CA ALA A 422 15.46 -14.09 11.12
C ALA A 422 14.70 -14.93 12.16
N VAL A 423 14.55 -16.24 11.93
CA VAL A 423 13.86 -17.18 12.84
C VAL A 423 14.92 -18.00 13.55
N LEU A 424 15.00 -17.86 14.87
CA LEU A 424 15.98 -18.55 15.72
C LEU A 424 15.66 -20.04 15.84
N GLU A 425 14.39 -20.37 16.07
CA GLU A 425 13.89 -21.75 16.12
C GLU A 425 12.38 -21.78 15.84
N THR A 426 11.89 -22.93 15.37
CA THR A 426 10.46 -23.15 15.09
C THR A 426 9.82 -23.99 16.20
N ASN A 427 8.52 -23.80 16.41
CA ASN A 427 7.76 -24.58 17.38
C ASN A 427 7.53 -26.01 16.85
N PRO A 428 8.11 -27.07 17.45
CA PRO A 428 7.90 -28.44 17.01
C PRO A 428 6.44 -28.90 17.15
N LYS A 429 5.62 -28.21 17.94
CA LYS A 429 4.19 -28.45 18.14
C LYS A 429 3.29 -27.56 17.28
N ALA A 430 3.83 -26.70 16.40
CA ALA A 430 3.02 -25.76 15.60
C ALA A 430 1.91 -26.44 14.79
N LEU A 431 2.21 -27.58 14.15
CA LEU A 431 1.25 -28.34 13.34
C LEU A 431 0.16 -28.99 14.20
N GLU A 432 0.52 -29.45 15.40
CA GLU A 432 -0.44 -30.03 16.37
C GLU A 432 -1.42 -28.95 16.83
N HIS A 433 -0.91 -27.79 17.28
CA HIS A 433 -1.74 -26.66 17.67
C HIS A 433 -2.63 -26.15 16.53
N ALA A 434 -2.11 -26.13 15.29
CA ALA A 434 -2.89 -25.76 14.12
C ALA A 434 -4.08 -26.71 13.90
N ALA A 435 -3.83 -28.02 13.98
CA ALA A 435 -4.87 -29.03 13.82
C ALA A 435 -5.94 -28.96 14.92
N GLU A 436 -5.55 -28.63 16.16
CA GLU A 436 -6.49 -28.38 17.26
C GLU A 436 -7.39 -27.17 16.98
N LEU A 437 -6.83 -26.07 16.49
CA LEU A 437 -7.57 -24.86 16.17
C LEU A 437 -8.48 -25.04 14.93
N ASP A 438 -8.08 -25.86 13.96
CA ASP A 438 -8.94 -26.25 12.85
C ASP A 438 -10.15 -27.07 13.33
N LYS A 439 -9.93 -28.03 14.24
CA LYS A 439 -11.03 -28.80 14.88
C LYS A 439 -11.96 -27.88 15.68
N GLU A 440 -11.39 -26.97 16.47
CA GLU A 440 -12.17 -26.02 17.25
C GLU A 440 -13.01 -25.10 16.37
N ARG A 441 -12.43 -24.59 15.28
CA ARG A 441 -13.15 -23.78 14.28
C ARG A 441 -14.38 -24.50 13.75
N ALA A 442 -14.27 -25.81 13.47
CA ALA A 442 -15.37 -26.63 12.99
C ALA A 442 -16.41 -26.98 14.08
N ALA A 443 -15.96 -27.19 15.32
CA ALA A 443 -16.81 -27.69 16.40
C ALA A 443 -17.53 -26.57 17.18
N SER A 444 -16.83 -25.50 17.54
CA SER A 444 -17.31 -24.43 18.43
C SER A 444 -17.17 -23.02 17.86
N GLY A 445 -16.53 -22.87 16.69
CA GLY A 445 -16.28 -21.59 16.06
C GLY A 445 -14.92 -20.99 16.43
N ILE A 446 -14.71 -19.74 16.03
CA ILE A 446 -13.43 -19.04 16.22
C ILE A 446 -13.39 -18.24 17.53
N ARG A 447 -12.21 -18.14 18.15
CA ARG A 447 -11.97 -17.32 19.35
C ARG A 447 -11.87 -15.81 19.04
N GLY A 448 -11.58 -15.46 17.80
CA GLY A 448 -11.40 -14.07 17.36
C GLY A 448 -10.57 -13.97 16.08
N PRO A 449 -10.11 -12.76 15.72
CA PRO A 449 -9.37 -12.50 14.48
C PRO A 449 -8.03 -13.26 14.36
N LEU A 450 -7.45 -13.72 15.47
CA LEU A 450 -6.19 -14.46 15.47
C LEU A 450 -6.35 -15.98 15.46
N HIS A 451 -7.58 -16.50 15.45
CA HIS A 451 -7.85 -17.95 15.52
C HIS A 451 -7.19 -18.71 14.37
N GLY A 452 -6.18 -19.50 14.65
CA GLY A 452 -5.46 -20.28 13.63
C GLY A 452 -4.43 -19.48 12.82
N ILE A 453 -4.02 -18.29 13.28
CA ILE A 453 -3.04 -17.43 12.60
C ILE A 453 -1.64 -17.63 13.19
N PRO A 454 -0.61 -17.96 12.38
CA PRO A 454 0.77 -18.13 12.86
C PRO A 454 1.50 -16.81 13.09
N LEU A 455 2.04 -16.63 14.30
CA LEU A 455 2.83 -15.47 14.72
C LEU A 455 4.20 -15.90 15.28
N LEU A 456 5.23 -15.08 15.09
CA LEU A 456 6.55 -15.27 15.70
C LEU A 456 6.72 -14.39 16.95
N LEU A 457 7.42 -14.91 17.95
CA LEU A 457 7.73 -14.18 19.18
C LEU A 457 9.23 -13.96 19.26
N LYS A 458 9.70 -12.76 19.59
CA LYS A 458 11.13 -12.53 19.88
C LYS A 458 11.62 -13.51 20.96
N ASP A 459 12.84 -14.02 20.83
CA ASP A 459 13.38 -15.09 21.71
C ASP A 459 13.58 -14.68 23.19
N ASN A 460 13.34 -13.43 23.55
CA ASN A 460 13.27 -13.02 24.95
C ASN A 460 11.86 -13.12 25.56
N ILE A 461 10.85 -13.53 24.81
CA ILE A 461 9.47 -13.71 25.28
C ILE A 461 9.26 -15.19 25.63
N ALA A 462 8.97 -15.49 26.89
CA ALA A 462 8.77 -16.87 27.34
C ALA A 462 7.58 -17.54 26.65
N THR A 463 7.82 -18.78 26.24
CA THR A 463 6.81 -19.73 25.80
C THR A 463 6.92 -20.96 26.69
N ARG A 464 5.79 -21.54 27.09
CA ARG A 464 5.74 -22.70 27.97
C ARG A 464 6.61 -23.84 27.44
N HIS A 465 7.30 -24.53 28.34
CA HIS A 465 8.33 -25.51 27.99
C HIS A 465 7.79 -26.69 27.18
N GLU A 466 6.51 -27.04 27.34
CA GLU A 466 5.85 -28.17 26.66
C GLU A 466 5.75 -27.98 25.14
N ASP A 467 5.85 -26.74 24.66
CA ASP A 467 5.89 -26.44 23.23
C ASP A 467 7.26 -26.82 22.62
N GLY A 468 8.28 -27.09 23.44
CA GLY A 468 9.62 -27.49 22.97
C GLY A 468 10.46 -26.33 22.42
N MET A 469 10.07 -25.09 22.70
CA MET A 469 10.84 -23.89 22.40
C MET A 469 11.56 -23.37 23.64
N GLU A 470 12.75 -22.82 23.44
CA GLU A 470 13.60 -22.18 24.41
C GLU A 470 13.29 -20.67 24.51
N THR A 471 13.81 -20.00 25.54
CA THR A 471 13.74 -18.54 25.70
C THR A 471 15.07 -18.06 26.24
N THR A 472 15.94 -17.59 25.34
CA THR A 472 17.37 -17.49 25.64
C THR A 472 17.96 -16.11 25.48
N ALA A 473 17.17 -15.15 24.99
CA ALA A 473 17.66 -13.85 24.53
C ALA A 473 18.84 -13.99 23.54
N GLY A 474 18.86 -15.07 22.75
CA GLY A 474 19.90 -15.38 21.78
C GLY A 474 21.19 -16.01 22.34
N SER A 475 21.32 -16.16 23.66
CA SER A 475 22.56 -16.60 24.32
C SER A 475 22.56 -18.09 24.66
N TRP A 476 23.73 -18.72 24.57
CA TRP A 476 23.97 -20.08 25.03
C TRP A 476 23.87 -20.23 26.56
N ALA A 477 24.00 -19.14 27.31
CA ALA A 477 23.92 -19.15 28.78
C ALA A 477 22.57 -19.64 29.30
N LEU A 478 21.50 -19.48 28.52
CA LEU A 478 20.14 -19.86 28.91
C LEU A 478 19.60 -21.09 28.16
N VAL A 479 20.37 -21.71 27.28
CA VAL A 479 19.92 -22.90 26.54
C VAL A 479 19.58 -24.05 27.49
N GLY A 480 18.39 -24.63 27.31
CA GLY A 480 17.85 -25.71 28.14
C GLY A 480 17.22 -25.23 29.44
N SER A 481 17.07 -23.91 29.64
CA SER A 481 16.42 -23.35 30.81
C SER A 481 14.91 -23.55 30.74
N VAL A 482 14.29 -23.83 31.89
CA VAL A 482 12.85 -24.09 31.98
C VAL A 482 12.17 -22.87 32.59
N VAL A 483 11.37 -22.18 31.79
CA VAL A 483 10.49 -21.09 32.23
C VAL A 483 9.29 -21.65 33.01
N PRO A 484 8.71 -20.89 33.96
CA PRO A 484 7.53 -21.36 34.72
C PRO A 484 6.25 -21.45 33.89
N GLY A 485 6.20 -20.84 32.70
CA GLY A 485 5.05 -20.86 31.80
C GLY A 485 5.20 -19.89 30.63
N ASP A 486 4.14 -19.72 29.85
CA ASP A 486 4.03 -18.66 28.83
C ASP A 486 4.21 -17.28 29.51
N ALA A 487 4.92 -16.36 28.85
CA ALA A 487 4.80 -14.94 29.16
C ALA A 487 3.34 -14.50 29.01
N THR A 488 2.89 -13.51 29.78
CA THR A 488 1.46 -13.12 29.77
C THR A 488 0.97 -12.73 28.38
N VAL A 489 1.79 -12.04 27.59
CA VAL A 489 1.50 -11.70 26.19
C VAL A 489 1.37 -12.95 25.29
N ALA A 490 2.19 -13.99 25.51
CA ALA A 490 2.11 -15.24 24.77
C ALA A 490 0.85 -16.04 25.17
N ALA A 491 0.52 -16.08 26.46
CA ALA A 491 -0.69 -16.69 26.97
C ALA A 491 -1.95 -16.02 26.40
N LYS A 492 -1.96 -14.68 26.29
CA LYS A 492 -3.05 -13.92 25.67
C LYS A 492 -3.19 -14.19 24.17
N LEU A 493 -2.08 -14.24 23.42
CA LEU A 493 -2.10 -14.64 22.02
C LEU A 493 -2.71 -16.03 21.83
N ARG A 494 -2.31 -16.99 22.68
CA ARG A 494 -2.87 -18.35 22.66
C ARG A 494 -4.35 -18.37 23.02
N ALA A 495 -4.77 -17.57 24.00
CA ALA A 495 -6.18 -17.40 24.36
C ALA A 495 -7.00 -16.83 23.18
N ALA A 496 -6.43 -15.91 22.40
CA ALA A 496 -7.02 -15.38 21.17
C ALA A 496 -7.00 -16.38 19.99
N GLY A 497 -6.43 -17.57 20.17
CA GLY A 497 -6.34 -18.63 19.18
C GLY A 497 -5.17 -18.49 18.20
N ALA A 498 -4.18 -17.65 18.49
CA ALA A 498 -2.98 -17.56 17.65
C ALA A 498 -2.11 -18.82 17.78
N ILE A 499 -1.41 -19.18 16.70
CA ILE A 499 -0.39 -20.23 16.69
C ILE A 499 0.96 -19.57 16.91
N LEU A 500 1.66 -19.92 18.00
CA LEU A 500 3.02 -19.46 18.23
C LEU A 500 3.96 -20.30 17.35
N LEU A 501 4.34 -19.77 16.18
CA LEU A 501 5.05 -20.49 15.13
C LEU A 501 6.50 -20.82 15.49
N GLY A 502 7.12 -20.00 16.33
CA GLY A 502 8.55 -20.09 16.64
C GLY A 502 9.07 -18.84 17.32
N LYS A 503 10.39 -18.81 17.51
CA LYS A 503 11.13 -17.70 18.11
C LYS A 503 11.88 -16.92 17.03
N ALA A 504 11.62 -15.62 16.94
CA ALA A 504 12.39 -14.71 16.10
C ALA A 504 13.71 -14.35 16.79
N THR A 505 14.79 -14.26 16.01
CA THR A 505 16.10 -13.86 16.55
C THR A 505 16.09 -12.39 17.00
N LEU A 506 17.12 -12.03 17.75
CA LEU A 506 17.35 -10.70 18.26
C LEU A 506 18.84 -10.37 18.26
N SER A 507 19.15 -9.09 18.45
CA SER A 507 20.46 -8.71 18.99
C SER A 507 20.55 -9.26 20.41
N GLU A 508 21.58 -10.05 20.68
CA GLU A 508 21.74 -10.81 21.93
C GLU A 508 21.54 -9.96 23.18
N TRP A 509 20.83 -10.50 24.17
CA TRP A 509 20.44 -9.78 25.38
C TRP A 509 19.74 -8.45 25.10
N ALA A 510 18.91 -8.44 24.05
CA ALA A 510 18.21 -7.27 23.55
C ALA A 510 19.15 -6.06 23.25
N ASN A 511 20.36 -6.36 22.74
CA ASN A 511 21.45 -5.41 22.45
C ASN A 511 22.12 -4.80 23.69
N TRP A 512 21.99 -5.43 24.86
CA TRP A 512 22.54 -4.93 26.13
C TRP A 512 23.84 -5.62 26.59
N ARG A 513 24.45 -6.46 25.74
CA ARG A 513 25.73 -7.12 26.06
C ARG A 513 26.92 -6.16 26.03
N GLY A 514 27.05 -5.41 24.94
CA GLY A 514 28.20 -4.58 24.61
C GLY A 514 28.04 -3.93 23.23
N GLU A 515 29.13 -3.40 22.69
CA GLU A 515 29.23 -2.90 21.31
C GLU A 515 29.25 -4.07 20.32
N VAL A 516 28.06 -4.65 20.11
CA VAL A 516 27.84 -5.83 19.26
C VAL A 516 26.96 -5.42 18.07
N PRO A 517 27.31 -5.79 16.82
CA PRO A 517 26.48 -5.51 15.65
C PRO A 517 25.04 -5.98 15.83
N SER A 518 24.08 -5.10 15.49
CA SER A 518 22.66 -5.42 15.61
C SER A 518 22.28 -6.64 14.76
N GLY A 519 21.43 -7.50 15.33
CA GLY A 519 20.92 -8.73 14.72
C GLY A 519 21.78 -9.97 14.95
N PHE A 520 22.92 -9.84 15.62
CA PHE A 520 23.72 -10.99 16.03
C PHE A 520 23.20 -11.62 17.33
N SER A 521 23.17 -12.95 17.36
CA SER A 521 23.18 -13.72 18.61
C SER A 521 24.06 -14.96 18.49
N GLY A 522 24.67 -15.41 19.59
CA GLY A 522 25.56 -16.56 19.59
C GLY A 522 24.88 -17.86 19.13
N ARG A 523 23.56 -18.00 19.31
CA ARG A 523 22.82 -19.21 18.91
C ARG A 523 22.62 -19.37 17.40
N ILE A 524 22.32 -18.29 16.67
CA ILE A 524 22.02 -18.38 15.22
C ILE A 524 22.96 -17.55 14.34
N GLY A 525 23.82 -16.71 14.91
CA GLY A 525 24.69 -15.80 14.18
C GLY A 525 24.00 -14.51 13.74
N GLN A 526 24.48 -13.92 12.65
CA GLN A 526 24.10 -12.58 12.20
C GLN A 526 22.84 -12.57 11.33
N CYS A 527 21.75 -11.98 11.84
CA CYS A 527 20.57 -11.63 11.04
C CYS A 527 20.89 -10.49 10.07
N THR A 528 20.29 -10.50 8.87
CA THR A 528 20.50 -9.47 7.85
C THR A 528 19.20 -8.94 7.26
N ASN A 529 19.24 -7.69 6.81
CA ASN A 529 18.12 -6.96 6.24
C ASN A 529 17.70 -7.56 4.88
N PRO A 530 16.39 -7.70 4.56
CA PRO A 530 15.94 -8.28 3.30
C PRO A 530 15.86 -7.27 2.14
N TYR A 531 16.14 -5.98 2.35
CA TYR A 531 16.10 -4.93 1.32
C TYR A 531 17.50 -4.58 0.78
N VAL A 532 18.54 -4.82 1.57
CA VAL A 532 19.94 -4.66 1.17
C VAL A 532 20.68 -5.94 1.56
N PRO A 533 21.32 -6.66 0.62
CA PRO A 533 22.10 -7.85 0.94
C PRO A 533 23.18 -7.56 1.99
N LEU A 534 23.21 -8.37 3.05
CA LEU A 534 24.05 -8.14 4.24
C LEU A 534 23.80 -6.77 4.90
N GLY A 535 22.65 -6.15 4.69
CA GLY A 535 22.28 -4.88 5.31
C GLY A 535 22.00 -5.03 6.79
N ASN A 536 22.19 -3.95 7.54
CA ASN A 536 21.86 -3.91 8.96
C ASN A 536 20.34 -4.05 9.16
N PRO A 537 19.86 -5.08 9.87
CA PRO A 537 18.42 -5.23 10.16
C PRO A 537 17.94 -4.28 11.27
N SER A 538 18.85 -3.49 11.85
CA SER A 538 18.72 -2.83 13.14
C SER A 538 18.36 -3.82 14.25
N GLY A 539 17.88 -3.35 15.40
CA GLY A 539 17.64 -4.22 16.54
C GLY A 539 17.05 -3.47 17.73
N SER A 540 16.75 -4.16 18.82
CA SER A 540 17.10 -5.58 19.03
C SER A 540 16.10 -6.59 18.48
N SER A 541 14.85 -6.22 18.12
CA SER A 541 13.86 -7.14 17.54
C SER A 541 14.10 -7.42 16.04
N SER A 542 15.34 -7.72 15.68
CA SER A 542 15.83 -7.84 14.30
C SER A 542 15.08 -8.93 13.53
N GLY A 543 15.00 -10.14 14.10
CA GLY A 543 14.30 -11.26 13.47
C GLY A 543 12.81 -11.01 13.29
N SER A 544 12.16 -10.38 14.27
CA SER A 544 10.72 -10.04 14.20
C SER A 544 10.44 -9.11 13.00
N GLY A 545 11.28 -8.08 12.81
CA GLY A 545 11.21 -7.18 11.65
C GLY A 545 11.44 -7.89 10.33
N VAL A 546 12.56 -8.61 10.19
CA VAL A 546 12.94 -9.30 8.94
C VAL A 546 11.93 -10.38 8.56
N ALA A 547 11.53 -11.24 9.50
CA ALA A 547 10.60 -12.33 9.25
C ALA A 547 9.21 -11.82 8.81
N THR A 548 8.74 -10.74 9.44
CA THR A 548 7.47 -10.10 9.07
C THR A 548 7.54 -9.48 7.67
N ALA A 549 8.67 -8.85 7.34
CA ALA A 549 8.86 -8.11 6.09
C ALA A 549 8.75 -8.98 4.84
N VAL A 550 9.20 -10.24 4.90
CA VAL A 550 9.20 -11.18 3.77
C VAL A 550 8.18 -12.32 3.91
N GLY A 551 7.25 -12.19 4.87
CA GLY A 551 6.13 -13.13 5.04
C GLY A 551 6.55 -14.51 5.54
N LEU A 552 7.44 -14.60 6.54
CA LEU A 552 7.76 -15.85 7.24
C LEU A 552 6.75 -16.18 8.36
N ALA A 553 5.90 -15.21 8.69
CA ALA A 553 4.73 -15.36 9.56
C ALA A 553 3.70 -14.25 9.21
N ALA A 554 2.48 -14.37 9.73
CA ALA A 554 1.46 -13.33 9.53
C ALA A 554 1.87 -12.00 10.21
N GLY A 555 2.58 -12.09 11.33
CA GLY A 555 3.15 -10.97 12.08
C GLY A 555 4.03 -11.49 13.21
N SER A 556 4.53 -10.59 14.05
CA SER A 556 5.37 -10.95 15.18
C SER A 556 5.21 -10.03 16.39
N LEU A 557 5.72 -10.48 17.54
CA LEU A 557 5.98 -9.63 18.69
C LEU A 557 7.47 -9.28 18.78
N GLY A 558 7.74 -8.02 19.11
CA GLY A 558 9.04 -7.54 19.55
C GLY A 558 8.98 -7.00 20.98
N SER A 559 10.14 -6.64 21.52
CA SER A 559 10.25 -5.91 22.78
C SER A 559 11.13 -4.68 22.60
N GLU A 560 10.79 -3.60 23.29
CA GLU A 560 11.54 -2.35 23.22
C GLU A 560 11.83 -1.76 24.60
N THR A 561 13.10 -1.40 24.79
CA THR A 561 13.62 -0.53 25.85
C THR A 561 13.81 0.87 25.28
N ASP A 562 14.76 1.03 24.34
CA ASP A 562 14.93 2.19 23.48
C ASP A 562 15.10 1.71 22.01
N GLY A 563 14.13 1.99 21.16
CA GLY A 563 14.17 1.78 19.70
C GLY A 563 14.01 0.34 19.21
N SER A 564 14.06 -0.64 20.09
CA SER A 564 14.16 -2.07 19.75
C SER A 564 12.95 -2.72 19.07
N ILE A 565 11.81 -2.03 18.90
CA ILE A 565 10.67 -2.37 18.03
C ILE A 565 10.66 -1.42 16.83
N ILE A 566 10.63 -0.11 17.07
CA ILE A 566 10.41 0.85 15.98
C ILE A 566 11.59 0.97 15.02
N SER A 567 12.82 0.84 15.49
CA SER A 567 14.03 0.92 14.66
C SER A 567 14.15 -0.27 13.70
N PRO A 568 14.04 -1.54 14.14
CA PRO A 568 13.99 -2.67 13.21
C PRO A 568 12.72 -2.65 12.36
N SER A 569 11.59 -2.11 12.82
CA SER A 569 10.43 -1.90 11.93
C SER A 569 10.73 -0.93 10.79
N SER A 570 11.36 0.21 11.11
CA SER A 570 11.80 1.21 10.13
C SER A 570 12.78 0.64 9.10
N HIS A 571 13.79 -0.12 9.55
CA HIS A 571 14.82 -0.68 8.65
C HIS A 571 14.30 -1.82 7.79
N ASN A 572 13.22 -2.51 8.20
CA ASN A 572 12.68 -3.66 7.47
C ASN A 572 11.31 -3.37 6.84
N ASN A 573 10.96 -2.08 6.67
CA ASN A 573 9.76 -1.64 5.95
C ASN A 573 8.44 -2.24 6.51
N VAL A 574 8.35 -2.36 7.84
CA VAL A 574 7.15 -2.86 8.53
C VAL A 574 6.65 -1.84 9.55
N VAL A 575 5.42 -2.02 10.01
CA VAL A 575 4.85 -1.25 11.12
C VAL A 575 5.37 -1.80 12.44
N GLY A 576 5.68 -0.92 13.38
CA GLY A 576 6.04 -1.29 14.76
C GLY A 576 5.32 -0.40 15.75
N ILE A 577 4.67 -1.00 16.76
CA ILE A 577 4.04 -0.27 17.86
C ILE A 577 4.82 -0.60 19.13
N LYS A 578 5.53 0.38 19.69
CA LYS A 578 5.95 0.34 21.09
C LYS A 578 4.84 0.97 21.93
N PRO A 579 4.15 0.19 22.78
CA PRO A 579 3.11 0.76 23.63
C PRO A 579 3.71 1.54 24.82
N THR A 580 2.83 2.22 25.55
CA THR A 580 3.09 2.78 26.87
C THR A 580 3.58 1.67 27.79
N VAL A 581 4.59 1.97 28.60
CA VAL A 581 5.10 1.04 29.61
C VAL A 581 3.95 0.70 30.57
N GLY A 582 3.58 -0.58 30.61
CA GLY A 582 2.44 -1.08 31.38
C GLY A 582 1.13 -1.25 30.59
N LEU A 583 1.03 -0.88 29.31
CA LEU A 583 -0.17 -1.24 28.54
C LEU A 583 -0.21 -2.76 28.26
N THR A 584 0.95 -3.34 27.92
CA THR A 584 1.16 -4.78 27.76
C THR A 584 2.07 -5.29 28.88
N SER A 585 1.77 -6.48 29.41
CA SER A 585 2.56 -7.08 30.50
C SER A 585 3.95 -7.51 30.02
N ARG A 586 4.98 -7.26 30.84
CA ARG A 586 6.34 -7.79 30.66
C ARG A 586 6.62 -9.06 31.47
N ALA A 587 5.63 -9.61 32.16
CA ALA A 587 5.81 -10.84 32.93
C ALA A 587 6.22 -12.01 32.01
N GLY A 588 7.32 -12.68 32.36
CA GLY A 588 7.91 -13.76 31.55
C GLY A 588 8.74 -13.29 30.36
N VAL A 589 9.12 -12.01 30.30
CA VAL A 589 10.04 -11.49 29.28
C VAL A 589 11.41 -11.26 29.90
N ILE A 590 12.50 -11.68 29.24
CA ILE A 590 13.87 -11.38 29.69
C ILE A 590 14.07 -9.85 29.59
N PRO A 591 14.35 -9.16 30.72
CA PRO A 591 14.27 -7.71 30.79
C PRO A 591 15.61 -7.02 30.42
N ILE A 592 15.52 -5.71 30.13
CA ILE A 592 16.60 -4.74 30.33
C ILE A 592 16.20 -3.77 31.45
N SER A 593 15.06 -3.10 31.31
CA SER A 593 14.64 -2.07 32.26
C SER A 593 13.15 -2.10 32.53
N GLU A 594 12.78 -2.30 33.79
CA GLU A 594 11.39 -2.20 34.22
C GLU A 594 10.77 -0.81 33.97
N HIS A 595 11.58 0.24 33.80
CA HIS A 595 11.10 1.61 33.59
C HIS A 595 10.79 1.93 32.12
N GLN A 596 11.36 1.16 31.17
CA GLN A 596 11.27 1.45 29.74
C GLN A 596 10.76 0.27 28.90
N ASP A 597 10.91 -0.97 29.39
CA ASP A 597 10.57 -2.17 28.64
C ASP A 597 9.06 -2.26 28.34
N SER A 598 8.76 -2.57 27.09
CA SER A 598 7.41 -2.88 26.62
C SER A 598 7.43 -3.94 25.51
N VAL A 599 6.37 -4.75 25.44
CA VAL A 599 6.15 -5.71 24.34
C VAL A 599 5.14 -5.14 23.36
N GLY A 600 5.41 -5.25 22.05
CA GLY A 600 4.53 -4.70 21.04
C GLY A 600 4.57 -5.44 19.70
N PRO A 601 3.53 -5.24 18.86
CA PRO A 601 3.41 -5.90 17.58
C PRO A 601 4.33 -5.29 16.52
N MET A 602 4.83 -6.15 15.63
CA MET A 602 5.50 -5.80 14.39
C MET A 602 4.78 -6.52 13.25
N CYS A 603 4.17 -5.76 12.34
CA CYS A 603 3.28 -6.27 11.29
C CYS A 603 3.48 -5.51 9.97
N ARG A 604 3.03 -6.07 8.85
CA ARG A 604 3.13 -5.40 7.53
C ARG A 604 2.20 -4.20 7.38
N SER A 605 1.14 -4.15 8.19
CA SER A 605 0.15 -3.06 8.19
C SER A 605 -0.22 -2.59 9.61
N VAL A 606 -0.70 -1.34 9.72
CA VAL A 606 -1.26 -0.78 10.95
C VAL A 606 -2.50 -1.57 11.39
N ALA A 607 -3.29 -2.05 10.44
CA ALA A 607 -4.47 -2.88 10.73
C ALA A 607 -4.10 -4.19 11.44
N ASP A 608 -3.11 -4.91 10.93
CA ASP A 608 -2.64 -6.15 11.55
C ASP A 608 -1.99 -5.88 12.92
N ALA A 609 -1.21 -4.80 13.02
CA ALA A 609 -0.63 -4.39 14.30
C ALA A 609 -1.70 -4.06 15.35
N ALA A 610 -2.80 -3.40 14.97
CA ALA A 610 -3.92 -3.10 15.84
C ALA A 610 -4.66 -4.37 16.31
N VAL A 611 -4.83 -5.37 15.43
CA VAL A 611 -5.40 -6.68 15.78
C VAL A 611 -4.53 -7.37 16.84
N VAL A 612 -3.22 -7.42 16.62
CA VAL A 612 -2.29 -8.09 17.55
C VAL A 612 -2.20 -7.32 18.88
N LEU A 613 -2.14 -5.99 18.85
CA LEU A 613 -2.13 -5.16 20.06
C LEU A 613 -3.37 -5.44 20.92
N SER A 614 -4.55 -5.41 20.31
CA SER A 614 -5.84 -5.65 21.00
C SER A 614 -5.91 -7.03 21.66
N ALA A 615 -5.17 -8.02 21.14
CA ALA A 615 -5.10 -9.34 21.74
C ALA A 615 -4.21 -9.40 22.99
N ILE A 616 -3.19 -8.54 23.11
CA ILE A 616 -2.16 -8.64 24.16
C ILE A 616 -2.28 -7.58 25.27
N VAL A 617 -3.04 -6.51 25.06
CA VAL A 617 -3.26 -5.43 26.05
C VAL A 617 -3.99 -5.91 27.29
N GLY A 618 -3.80 -5.23 28.41
CA GLY A 618 -4.58 -5.42 29.64
C GLY A 618 -3.75 -5.82 30.85
N ARG A 619 -4.35 -5.62 32.02
CA ARG A 619 -3.72 -5.70 33.34
C ARG A 619 -3.25 -7.11 33.68
N ASP A 620 -2.18 -7.19 34.44
CA ASP A 620 -1.55 -8.42 34.89
C ASP A 620 -0.97 -8.24 36.31
N PRO A 621 -1.45 -8.98 37.32
CA PRO A 621 -0.89 -8.93 38.67
C PRO A 621 0.61 -9.32 38.77
N LEU A 622 1.15 -10.02 37.77
CA LEU A 622 2.57 -10.38 37.71
C LEU A 622 3.48 -9.24 37.23
N ASP A 623 2.89 -8.12 36.77
CA ASP A 623 3.58 -6.92 36.32
C ASP A 623 2.91 -5.67 36.88
N ASN A 624 3.51 -5.08 37.92
CA ASN A 624 2.99 -3.92 38.64
C ASN A 624 2.75 -2.70 37.74
N TYR A 625 3.56 -2.49 36.69
CA TYR A 625 3.35 -1.39 35.73
C TYR A 625 2.03 -1.52 35.00
N SER A 626 1.61 -2.76 34.74
CA SER A 626 0.36 -3.01 34.04
C SER A 626 -0.89 -2.65 34.84
N LEU A 627 -0.74 -2.51 36.16
CA LEU A 627 -1.82 -2.11 37.04
C LEU A 627 -2.14 -0.62 36.96
N GLY A 628 -1.25 0.20 36.37
CA GLY A 628 -1.42 1.63 36.18
C GLY A 628 -2.24 2.05 34.95
N GLN A 629 -2.54 1.11 34.03
CA GLN A 629 -3.33 1.42 32.84
C GLN A 629 -4.83 1.64 33.16
N PRO A 630 -5.61 2.26 32.25
CA PRO A 630 -7.06 2.37 32.37
C PRO A 630 -7.74 1.00 32.60
N GLU A 631 -8.85 0.96 33.34
CA GLU A 631 -9.52 -0.29 33.71
C GLU A 631 -9.92 -1.14 32.49
N VAL A 632 -10.33 -0.48 31.41
CA VAL A 632 -10.69 -1.12 30.14
C VAL A 632 -9.73 -0.61 29.06
N ALA A 633 -8.91 -1.51 28.53
CA ALA A 633 -8.11 -1.24 27.34
C ALA A 633 -9.02 -1.23 26.10
N PRO A 634 -8.85 -0.29 25.15
CA PRO A 634 -9.69 -0.23 23.97
C PRO A 634 -9.34 -1.36 22.97
N ASP A 635 -10.32 -1.73 22.15
CA ASP A 635 -10.07 -2.49 20.92
C ASP A 635 -9.48 -1.54 19.87
N TYR A 636 -8.18 -1.68 19.61
CA TYR A 636 -7.45 -0.80 18.70
C TYR A 636 -7.87 -0.96 17.24
N THR A 637 -8.59 -2.03 16.88
CA THR A 637 -9.14 -2.16 15.52
C THR A 637 -10.22 -1.12 15.24
N GLN A 638 -10.85 -0.56 16.28
CA GLN A 638 -11.84 0.52 16.15
C GLN A 638 -11.21 1.87 15.80
N ALA A 639 -9.89 2.01 15.93
CA ALA A 639 -9.16 3.19 15.53
C ALA A 639 -8.87 3.24 14.01
N LEU A 640 -9.15 2.18 13.25
CA LEU A 640 -8.82 2.06 11.83
C LEU A 640 -9.75 2.91 10.94
N GLN A 641 -9.50 4.22 10.92
CA GLN A 641 -10.28 5.23 10.19
C GLN A 641 -9.45 5.90 9.10
N LYS A 642 -9.87 5.81 7.83
CA LYS A 642 -9.14 6.39 6.69
C LYS A 642 -9.09 7.92 6.75
N ASP A 643 -10.09 8.55 7.36
CA ASP A 643 -10.19 9.98 7.63
C ASP A 643 -9.65 10.36 9.01
N GLY A 644 -8.94 9.46 9.69
CA GLY A 644 -8.47 9.63 11.07
C GLY A 644 -7.57 10.84 11.34
N LEU A 645 -7.00 11.44 10.28
CA LEU A 645 -6.19 12.67 10.34
C LEU A 645 -7.01 13.97 10.23
N LYS A 646 -8.29 13.90 9.86
CA LYS A 646 -9.13 15.09 9.70
C LYS A 646 -9.30 15.83 11.03
N GLY A 647 -8.83 17.07 11.08
CA GLY A 647 -8.87 17.91 12.27
C GLY A 647 -7.78 17.61 13.30
N ALA A 648 -6.91 16.63 13.06
CA ALA A 648 -5.78 16.34 13.94
C ALA A 648 -4.76 17.49 13.92
N ARG A 649 -4.15 17.80 15.07
CA ARG A 649 -3.06 18.77 15.21
C ARG A 649 -1.77 18.05 15.53
N LEU A 650 -0.81 18.07 14.62
CA LEU A 650 0.42 17.28 14.71
C LEU A 650 1.64 18.19 14.74
N GLY A 651 2.54 18.00 15.71
CA GLY A 651 3.73 18.84 15.88
C GLY A 651 5.01 18.20 15.36
N VAL A 652 5.98 19.02 14.92
CA VAL A 652 7.28 18.58 14.41
C VAL A 652 8.43 19.24 15.19
N PRO A 653 9.16 18.53 16.07
CA PRO A 653 10.26 19.08 16.85
C PRO A 653 11.55 19.09 16.03
N ARG A 654 11.73 20.12 15.19
CA ARG A 654 12.83 20.21 14.22
C ARG A 654 14.22 20.18 14.86
N LYS A 655 14.38 20.63 16.10
CA LYS A 655 15.68 20.53 16.81
C LYS A 655 16.15 19.09 17.00
N VAL A 656 15.23 18.12 17.06
CA VAL A 656 15.57 16.69 17.22
C VAL A 656 16.16 16.09 15.93
N PHE A 657 16.04 16.79 14.79
CA PHE A 657 16.42 16.28 13.46
C PHE A 657 17.89 16.54 13.14
N GLU A 658 18.66 17.12 14.06
CA GLU A 658 20.07 17.41 13.84
C GLU A 658 20.86 16.15 13.44
N GLY A 659 21.71 16.29 12.42
CA GLY A 659 22.53 15.22 11.86
C GLY A 659 21.76 14.17 11.04
N MET A 660 20.51 14.43 10.66
CA MET A 660 19.74 13.50 9.83
C MET A 660 20.14 13.51 8.35
N ASN A 661 19.95 12.35 7.71
CA ASN A 661 20.11 12.20 6.27
C ASN A 661 19.10 13.08 5.51
N ALA A 662 19.59 13.79 4.48
CA ALA A 662 18.79 14.74 3.71
C ALA A 662 17.60 14.08 2.99
N ASP A 663 17.77 12.88 2.44
CA ASP A 663 16.71 12.16 1.74
C ASP A 663 15.57 11.77 2.69
N THR A 664 15.91 11.38 3.92
CA THR A 664 14.90 11.12 4.96
C THR A 664 14.14 12.40 5.31
N ILE A 665 14.81 13.56 5.41
CA ILE A 665 14.15 14.84 5.67
C ILE A 665 13.23 15.24 4.51
N ILE A 666 13.68 15.06 3.26
CA ILE A 666 12.88 15.34 2.06
C ILE A 666 11.61 14.49 2.04
N ALA A 667 11.75 13.18 2.25
CA ALA A 667 10.62 12.26 2.32
C ALA A 667 9.68 12.59 3.49
N PHE A 668 10.23 12.93 4.65
CA PHE A 668 9.45 13.34 5.83
C PHE A 668 8.63 14.60 5.54
N ASN A 669 9.22 15.62 4.92
CA ASN A 669 8.51 16.85 4.57
C ASN A 669 7.37 16.58 3.58
N ALA A 670 7.60 15.72 2.58
CA ALA A 670 6.54 15.30 1.67
C ALA A 670 5.41 14.56 2.39
N ALA A 671 5.72 13.76 3.41
CA ALA A 671 4.72 13.11 4.25
C ALA A 671 3.87 14.11 5.04
N LEU A 672 4.46 15.23 5.52
CA LEU A 672 3.68 16.30 6.17
C LEU A 672 2.66 16.91 5.21
N ASP A 673 3.02 17.11 3.93
CA ASP A 673 2.09 17.63 2.91
C ASP A 673 0.93 16.67 2.64
N VAL A 674 1.20 15.36 2.61
CA VAL A 674 0.14 14.34 2.53
C VAL A 674 -0.81 14.46 3.73
N MET A 675 -0.29 14.59 4.95
CA MET A 675 -1.12 14.72 6.14
C MET A 675 -1.93 16.03 6.15
N ARG A 676 -1.38 17.14 5.65
CA ARG A 676 -2.14 18.39 5.43
C ARG A 676 -3.30 18.17 4.46
N GLY A 677 -3.04 17.47 3.34
CA GLY A 677 -4.08 17.11 2.35
C GLY A 677 -5.18 16.22 2.93
N LEU A 678 -4.89 15.41 3.95
CA LEU A 678 -5.86 14.59 4.69
C LEU A 678 -6.60 15.37 5.79
N GLY A 679 -6.35 16.67 5.93
CA GLY A 679 -7.04 17.55 6.87
C GLY A 679 -6.37 17.70 8.23
N ALA A 680 -5.12 17.27 8.41
CA ALA A 680 -4.36 17.54 9.62
C ALA A 680 -3.74 18.95 9.59
N THR A 681 -3.72 19.62 10.74
CA THR A 681 -2.93 20.82 10.97
C THR A 681 -1.52 20.42 11.40
N ILE A 682 -0.50 20.83 10.65
CA ILE A 682 0.91 20.60 11.01
C ILE A 682 1.49 21.85 11.66
N VAL A 683 1.98 21.72 12.89
CA VAL A 683 2.71 22.76 13.63
C VAL A 683 4.21 22.47 13.55
N ASP A 684 4.94 23.32 12.82
CA ASP A 684 6.34 23.08 12.47
C ASP A 684 7.11 24.42 12.43
N PRO A 685 8.05 24.68 13.37
CA PRO A 685 8.49 23.77 14.43
C PRO A 685 7.55 23.73 15.65
N ALA A 686 7.52 22.59 16.34
CA ALA A 686 6.93 22.37 17.66
C ALA A 686 7.97 21.66 18.56
N ASP A 687 9.04 22.38 18.89
CA ASP A 687 10.20 21.84 19.60
C ASP A 687 9.91 21.46 21.06
N PHE A 688 10.66 20.49 21.59
CA PHE A 688 10.67 20.20 23.02
C PHE A 688 11.24 21.37 23.83
N LYS A 689 10.82 21.49 25.09
CA LYS A 689 11.26 22.56 25.99
C LYS A 689 12.70 22.36 26.45
N ALA A 690 13.06 21.11 26.75
CA ALA A 690 14.43 20.77 27.05
C ALA A 690 15.31 20.99 25.80
N GLU A 691 16.50 21.53 26.00
CA GLU A 691 17.54 21.40 24.98
C GLU A 691 17.84 19.92 24.76
N TYR A 692 17.90 19.51 23.50
CA TYR A 692 18.14 18.12 23.14
C TYR A 692 19.65 17.79 23.21
N ASP A 693 20.18 17.73 24.42
CA ASP A 693 21.53 17.25 24.70
C ASP A 693 21.56 15.72 24.62
N TYR A 694 21.82 15.19 23.43
CA TYR A 694 21.80 13.75 23.15
C TYR A 694 22.76 12.97 24.05
N ASP A 695 24.02 13.40 24.14
CA ASP A 695 25.05 12.74 24.95
C ASP A 695 24.72 12.83 26.43
N GLY A 696 24.15 13.98 26.81
CA GLY A 696 23.69 14.19 28.14
C GLY A 696 22.61 13.20 28.54
N ILE A 697 21.50 13.19 27.81
CA ILE A 697 20.37 12.29 28.06
C ILE A 697 20.85 10.83 28.09
N TRP A 698 21.64 10.41 27.09
CA TRP A 698 22.18 9.06 27.02
C TRP A 698 22.98 8.68 28.28
N LYS A 699 23.80 9.57 28.83
CA LYS A 699 24.57 9.27 30.04
C LYS A 699 23.67 8.95 31.25
N ARG A 700 22.51 9.60 31.38
CA ARG A 700 21.56 9.39 32.48
C ARG A 700 20.72 8.16 32.24
N GLU A 701 20.14 8.03 31.05
CA GLU A 701 19.43 6.84 30.62
C GLU A 701 20.29 5.58 30.77
N ASN A 702 21.54 5.60 30.30
CA ASN A 702 22.44 4.46 30.43
C ASN A 702 22.73 4.09 31.90
N ASN A 703 22.73 5.06 32.82
CA ASN A 703 22.87 4.78 34.25
C ASN A 703 21.62 4.05 34.80
N VAL A 704 20.43 4.49 34.39
CA VAL A 704 19.16 3.81 34.73
C VAL A 704 19.16 2.40 34.18
N LEU A 705 19.42 2.23 32.87
CA LEU A 705 19.40 0.92 32.22
C LEU A 705 20.47 -0.04 32.78
N CYS A 706 21.66 0.45 33.15
CA CYS A 706 22.68 -0.36 33.81
C CYS A 706 22.24 -0.84 35.20
N GLY A 707 21.67 0.06 36.01
CA GLY A 707 21.18 -0.26 37.35
C GLY A 707 19.98 -1.22 37.32
N ASP A 708 19.04 -0.99 36.40
CA ASP A 708 17.89 -1.86 36.19
C ASP A 708 18.30 -3.24 35.71
N PHE A 709 19.13 -3.33 34.66
CA PHE A 709 19.48 -4.62 34.06
C PHE A 709 20.11 -5.56 35.08
N LYS A 710 21.04 -5.06 35.91
CA LYS A 710 21.66 -5.83 36.98
C LYS A 710 20.63 -6.50 37.89
N VAL A 711 19.64 -5.74 38.34
CA VAL A 711 18.62 -6.21 39.29
C VAL A 711 17.56 -7.08 38.59
N ASN A 712 17.06 -6.61 37.45
CA ASN A 712 15.96 -7.24 36.74
C ASN A 712 16.37 -8.60 36.13
N ILE A 713 17.60 -8.75 35.63
CA ILE A 713 18.06 -10.04 35.08
C ILE A 713 18.20 -11.11 36.16
N GLU A 714 18.74 -10.76 37.33
CA GLU A 714 18.84 -11.67 38.47
C GLU A 714 17.45 -12.09 38.96
N GLN A 715 16.51 -11.13 39.06
CA GLN A 715 15.13 -11.44 39.40
C GLN A 715 14.46 -12.37 38.37
N TYR A 716 14.69 -12.16 37.08
CA TYR A 716 14.17 -13.04 36.03
C TYR A 716 14.73 -14.46 36.17
N ILE A 717 16.05 -14.60 36.26
CA ILE A 717 16.72 -15.91 36.35
C ILE A 717 16.28 -16.66 37.62
N SER A 718 16.10 -15.95 38.74
CA SER A 718 15.64 -16.55 40.01
C SER A 718 14.25 -17.20 39.93
N LYS A 719 13.42 -16.79 38.96
CA LYS A 719 12.06 -17.33 38.72
C LYS A 719 12.06 -18.53 37.77
N LEU A 720 13.18 -18.84 37.12
CA LEU A 720 13.29 -20.01 36.25
C LEU A 720 13.24 -21.29 37.08
N VAL A 721 12.55 -22.31 36.58
CA VAL A 721 12.41 -23.60 37.24
C VAL A 721 13.73 -24.38 37.21
N LYS A 722 14.48 -24.24 36.11
CA LYS A 722 15.78 -24.90 35.91
C LYS A 722 16.66 -24.04 35.03
N VAL A 723 17.95 -23.96 35.37
CA VAL A 723 18.99 -23.30 34.58
C VAL A 723 20.19 -24.26 34.48
N PRO A 724 20.34 -25.03 33.39
CA PRO A 724 21.35 -26.09 33.30
C PRO A 724 22.80 -25.61 33.39
N THR A 725 23.07 -24.40 32.91
CA THR A 725 24.40 -23.76 32.96
C THR A 725 24.78 -23.30 34.36
N GLY A 726 23.82 -23.22 35.28
CA GLY A 726 24.01 -22.80 36.66
C GLY A 726 24.15 -21.29 36.86
N VAL A 727 23.99 -20.47 35.80
CA VAL A 727 24.02 -19.01 35.92
C VAL A 727 22.86 -18.49 36.77
N LYS A 728 23.12 -17.53 37.66
CA LYS A 728 22.10 -17.00 38.59
C LYS A 728 21.92 -15.49 38.49
N ASN A 729 22.93 -14.78 38.01
CA ASN A 729 22.98 -13.32 37.99
C ASN A 729 23.93 -12.84 36.88
N LEU A 730 24.09 -11.52 36.78
CA LEU A 730 24.91 -10.90 35.75
C LEU A 730 26.41 -11.24 35.87
N THR A 731 26.94 -11.40 37.09
CA THR A 731 28.32 -11.86 37.30
C THR A 731 28.56 -13.24 36.68
N ASP A 732 27.62 -14.18 36.87
CA ASP A 732 27.71 -15.51 36.27
C ASP A 732 27.60 -15.47 34.75
N LEU A 733 26.76 -14.58 34.19
CA LEU A 733 26.65 -14.39 32.74
C LEU A 733 27.96 -13.89 32.11
N ILE A 734 28.62 -12.91 32.74
CA ILE A 734 29.94 -12.42 32.30
C ILE A 734 30.96 -13.56 32.32
N ALA A 735 31.01 -14.32 33.42
CA ALA A 735 31.92 -15.45 33.56
C ALA A 735 31.61 -16.56 32.53
N PHE A 736 30.34 -16.84 32.26
CA PHE A 736 29.91 -17.79 31.24
C PHE A 736 30.42 -17.39 29.85
N ASN A 737 30.26 -16.12 29.47
CA ASN A 737 30.72 -15.61 28.17
C ASN A 737 32.24 -15.76 28.02
N THR A 738 33.01 -15.42 29.06
CA THR A 738 34.47 -15.61 29.06
C THR A 738 34.86 -17.08 28.96
N ALA A 739 34.15 -17.98 29.63
CA ALA A 739 34.42 -19.42 29.58
C ALA A 739 33.99 -20.08 28.25
N ASN A 740 33.08 -19.46 27.50
CA ASN A 740 32.53 -19.95 26.24
C ASN A 740 32.76 -18.92 25.11
N ALA A 741 33.96 -18.33 25.07
CA ALA A 741 34.29 -17.25 24.15
C ALA A 741 34.11 -17.65 22.67
N ASP A 742 34.28 -18.93 22.33
CA ASP A 742 34.04 -19.48 20.99
C ASP A 742 32.57 -19.38 20.53
N LYS A 743 31.63 -19.18 21.45
CA LYS A 743 30.19 -19.09 21.19
C LYS A 743 29.59 -17.71 21.47
N GLU A 744 30.11 -17.01 22.47
CA GLU A 744 29.54 -15.74 22.97
C GLU A 744 30.39 -14.52 22.58
N LEU A 745 31.71 -14.69 22.45
CA LEU A 745 32.68 -13.61 22.19
C LEU A 745 33.40 -13.84 20.86
N ILE A 746 32.62 -13.98 19.79
CA ILE A 746 33.12 -14.47 18.49
C ILE A 746 33.86 -13.36 17.73
N GLU A 747 35.12 -13.61 17.38
CA GLU A 747 35.95 -12.74 16.55
C GLU A 747 35.44 -12.68 15.08
N PRO A 748 35.65 -11.55 14.36
CA PRO A 748 36.28 -10.32 14.81
C PRO A 748 35.30 -9.25 15.32
N TYR A 749 33.99 -9.51 15.27
CA TYR A 749 32.96 -8.46 15.39
C TYR A 749 32.13 -8.51 16.66
N TRP A 750 32.06 -9.66 17.34
CA TRP A 750 31.04 -9.92 18.36
C TRP A 750 31.66 -10.19 19.74
N THR A 751 32.83 -9.62 20.01
CA THR A 751 33.63 -9.91 21.21
C THR A 751 33.32 -9.01 22.41
N ASP A 752 32.58 -7.92 22.23
CA ASP A 752 32.39 -6.94 23.30
C ASP A 752 31.28 -7.33 24.30
N GLN A 753 31.60 -7.25 25.59
CA GLN A 753 30.63 -7.38 26.69
C GLN A 753 30.78 -6.24 27.71
N SER A 754 31.21 -5.06 27.26
CA SER A 754 31.52 -3.93 28.13
C SER A 754 30.30 -3.40 28.87
N THR A 755 29.12 -3.44 28.26
CA THR A 755 27.84 -3.00 28.87
C THR A 755 27.43 -3.91 30.02
N PHE A 756 27.65 -5.23 29.92
CA PHE A 756 27.46 -6.15 31.06
C PHE A 756 28.39 -5.81 32.22
N ILE A 757 29.68 -5.63 31.95
CA ILE A 757 30.68 -5.29 32.97
C ILE A 757 30.34 -3.95 33.66
N LYS A 758 29.83 -2.99 32.89
CA LYS A 758 29.36 -1.70 33.42
C LYS A 758 28.11 -1.86 34.29
N SER A 759 27.13 -2.61 33.81
CA SER A 759 25.87 -2.87 34.52
C SER A 759 26.13 -3.57 35.86
N GLU A 760 27.01 -4.57 35.91
CA GLU A 760 27.39 -5.24 37.15
C GLU A 760 27.99 -4.28 38.19
N LYS A 761 28.68 -3.22 37.75
CA LYS A 761 29.28 -2.20 38.63
C LYS A 761 28.33 -1.06 39.01
N THR A 762 27.11 -1.04 38.48
CA THR A 762 26.16 0.07 38.65
C THR A 762 25.09 -0.28 39.69
N PRO A 763 25.12 0.33 40.89
CA PRO A 763 24.07 0.14 41.89
C PRO A 763 22.85 1.04 41.62
N GLN A 764 21.67 0.64 42.13
CA GLN A 764 20.50 1.52 42.22
C GLN A 764 20.60 2.45 43.44
N ASP A 765 21.57 3.37 43.41
CA ASP A 765 21.83 4.36 44.46
C ASP A 765 21.21 5.74 44.14
N LYS A 766 21.62 6.79 44.87
CA LYS A 766 21.12 8.16 44.62
C LYS A 766 21.36 8.61 43.17
N ALA A 767 22.51 8.29 42.57
CA ALA A 767 22.81 8.72 41.21
C ALA A 767 21.90 8.05 40.18
N TYR A 768 21.52 6.79 40.42
CA TYR A 768 20.52 6.08 39.65
C TYR A 768 19.14 6.76 39.76
N PHE A 769 18.65 7.04 40.97
CA PHE A 769 17.33 7.67 41.14
C PHE A 769 17.27 9.12 40.64
N ASP A 770 18.37 9.87 40.78
CA ASP A 770 18.50 11.21 40.18
C ASP A 770 18.43 11.13 38.64
N ALA A 771 19.06 10.11 38.04
CA ALA A 771 19.01 9.89 36.59
C ALA A 771 17.61 9.49 36.12
N LEU A 772 16.92 8.61 36.85
CA LEU A 772 15.54 8.22 36.54
C LEU A 772 14.57 9.42 36.61
N ALA A 773 14.73 10.27 37.64
CA ALA A 773 13.94 11.49 37.76
C ALA A 773 14.20 12.44 36.58
N PHE A 774 15.46 12.60 36.18
CA PHE A 774 15.85 13.39 35.02
C PHE A 774 15.23 12.86 33.72
N ASP A 775 15.28 11.54 33.49
CA ASP A 775 14.73 10.87 32.32
C ASP A 775 13.23 11.13 32.20
N TYR A 776 12.49 10.96 33.30
CA TYR A 776 11.06 11.25 33.35
C TYR A 776 10.74 12.72 33.13
N GLU A 777 11.47 13.63 33.76
CA GLU A 777 11.26 15.07 33.56
C GLU A 777 11.51 15.47 32.09
N THR A 778 12.61 14.97 31.52
CA THR A 778 13.07 15.28 30.17
C THR A 778 12.15 14.68 29.10
N GLY A 779 11.74 13.43 29.24
CA GLY A 779 10.84 12.77 28.30
C GLY A 779 9.39 13.26 28.38
N ARG A 780 8.94 13.67 29.57
CA ARG A 780 7.54 14.04 29.85
C ARG A 780 7.35 15.55 29.82
N ALA A 781 7.46 16.21 30.98
CA ALA A 781 7.09 17.61 31.17
C ALA A 781 7.92 18.58 30.30
N ASN A 782 9.20 18.28 30.09
CA ASN A 782 10.09 19.06 29.24
C ASN A 782 10.22 18.50 27.81
N GLY A 783 9.61 17.36 27.54
CA GLY A 783 9.62 16.65 26.26
C GLY A 783 8.23 16.57 25.64
N ILE A 784 7.71 15.34 25.58
CA ILE A 784 6.47 15.00 24.87
C ILE A 784 5.27 15.78 25.44
N ASP A 785 4.98 15.67 26.73
CA ASP A 785 3.82 16.36 27.33
C ASP A 785 3.97 17.88 27.27
N GLY A 786 5.21 18.37 27.42
CA GLY A 786 5.54 19.78 27.28
C GLY A 786 5.12 20.33 25.91
N ALA A 787 5.54 19.67 24.84
CA ALA A 787 5.22 20.07 23.47
C ALA A 787 3.74 19.86 23.12
N LEU A 788 3.14 18.72 23.52
CA LEU A 788 1.71 18.48 23.30
C LEU A 788 0.85 19.60 23.91
N LYS A 789 1.17 20.02 25.15
CA LYS A 789 0.47 21.08 25.85
C LYS A 789 0.73 22.46 25.26
N GLU A 790 1.99 22.81 25.01
CA GLU A 790 2.40 24.13 24.55
C GLU A 790 1.81 24.47 23.17
N PHE A 791 1.82 23.50 22.26
CA PHE A 791 1.36 23.69 20.88
C PHE A 791 -0.07 23.18 20.62
N SER A 792 -0.75 22.69 21.67
CA SER A 792 -2.09 22.08 21.61
C SER A 792 -2.18 21.00 20.53
N LEU A 793 -1.35 19.97 20.67
CA LEU A 793 -1.19 18.89 19.70
C LEU A 793 -1.89 17.62 20.18
N ASP A 794 -2.35 16.82 19.22
CA ASP A 794 -2.86 15.47 19.45
C ASP A 794 -1.74 14.42 19.40
N ALA A 795 -0.68 14.68 18.63
CA ALA A 795 0.49 13.82 18.51
C ALA A 795 1.70 14.59 17.95
N ILE A 796 2.87 13.98 18.02
CA ILE A 796 4.14 14.49 17.51
C ILE A 796 4.63 13.58 16.38
N LEU A 797 5.14 14.17 15.30
CA LEU A 797 5.72 13.49 14.15
C LEU A 797 7.23 13.64 14.15
N ILE A 798 7.95 12.53 14.07
CA ILE A 798 9.42 12.49 14.03
C ILE A 798 9.86 11.37 13.09
N PRO A 799 10.96 11.50 12.32
CA PRO A 799 11.59 10.37 11.67
C PRO A 799 11.93 9.27 12.67
N THR A 800 11.64 8.01 12.33
CA THR A 800 11.67 6.92 13.33
C THR A 800 13.02 6.78 14.04
N ASN A 801 14.13 7.01 13.34
CA ASN A 801 15.48 6.93 13.90
C ASN A 801 15.80 7.98 14.98
N LYS A 802 14.95 8.98 15.17
CA LYS A 802 15.06 10.00 16.22
C LYS A 802 13.92 9.94 17.25
N ALA A 803 12.95 9.06 17.05
CA ALA A 803 11.73 8.99 17.84
C ALA A 803 11.87 8.18 19.14
N SER A 804 12.83 7.26 19.18
CA SER A 804 12.87 6.24 20.22
C SER A 804 13.16 6.81 21.61
N ARG A 805 14.25 7.58 21.74
CA ARG A 805 14.73 8.03 23.05
C ARG A 805 13.74 8.91 23.81
N PRO A 806 13.11 9.95 23.21
CA PRO A 806 12.09 10.71 23.91
C PRO A 806 10.94 9.84 24.43
N ALA A 807 10.52 8.83 23.67
CA ALA A 807 9.44 7.92 24.06
C ALA A 807 9.89 6.87 25.09
N ALA A 808 11.13 6.39 25.00
CA ALA A 808 11.73 5.40 25.89
C ALA A 808 11.85 5.96 27.32
N ILE A 809 12.56 7.08 27.48
CA ILE A 809 12.76 7.71 28.79
C ILE A 809 11.45 8.20 29.41
N ALA A 810 10.44 8.55 28.59
CA ALA A 810 9.11 8.90 29.09
C ALA A 810 8.28 7.69 29.52
N GLY A 811 8.53 6.52 28.94
CA GLY A 811 7.68 5.33 29.01
C GLY A 811 6.42 5.41 28.12
N TYR A 812 6.45 6.22 27.06
CA TYR A 812 5.28 6.62 26.26
C TYR A 812 5.19 5.89 24.92
N PRO A 813 4.01 5.86 24.26
CA PRO A 813 3.85 5.08 23.05
C PRO A 813 4.45 5.74 21.81
N VAL A 814 4.93 4.91 20.89
CA VAL A 814 5.38 5.32 19.57
C VAL A 814 4.99 4.29 18.51
N ILE A 815 4.45 4.76 17.38
CA ILE A 815 4.08 3.94 16.24
C ILE A 815 4.94 4.35 15.04
N SER A 816 5.78 3.45 14.56
CA SER A 816 6.53 3.63 13.32
C SER A 816 5.78 3.00 12.15
N VAL A 817 5.67 3.75 11.06
CA VAL A 817 5.13 3.28 9.77
C VAL A 817 6.12 3.60 8.63
N PRO A 818 6.12 2.81 7.55
CA PRO A 818 6.99 3.05 6.39
C PRO A 818 6.86 4.46 5.78
N LEU A 819 7.99 5.15 5.60
CA LEU A 819 8.07 6.50 5.03
C LEU A 819 8.71 6.52 3.64
N GLY A 820 9.79 5.76 3.45
CA GLY A 820 10.49 5.72 2.18
C GLY A 820 11.67 4.77 2.16
N PHE A 821 12.50 4.92 1.13
CA PHE A 821 13.69 4.10 0.89
C PHE A 821 14.84 5.00 0.49
N GLN A 822 16.06 4.62 0.85
CA GLN A 822 17.27 5.28 0.39
C GLN A 822 17.35 5.24 -1.14
N PRO A 823 17.73 6.34 -1.81
CA PRO A 823 17.81 6.42 -3.27
C PRO A 823 18.69 5.33 -3.91
N PRO A 824 18.43 4.95 -5.18
CA PRO A 824 19.21 3.93 -5.88
C PRO A 824 20.70 4.27 -6.08
N ASP A 825 21.08 5.54 -6.01
CA ASP A 825 22.44 6.05 -6.15
C ASP A 825 23.22 6.13 -4.83
N VAL A 826 22.60 5.77 -3.70
CA VAL A 826 23.32 5.63 -2.42
C VAL A 826 24.41 4.58 -2.57
N VAL A 827 25.64 4.97 -2.21
CA VAL A 827 26.81 4.09 -2.24
C VAL A 827 26.55 2.89 -1.31
N LEU A 828 26.76 1.69 -1.84
CA LEU A 828 26.70 0.45 -1.08
C LEU A 828 28.06 0.22 -0.38
N PRO A 829 28.19 0.44 0.95
CA PRO A 829 29.46 0.32 1.66
C PRO A 829 29.78 -1.15 1.91
N GLU A 830 31.06 -1.54 1.96
CA GLU A 830 31.46 -2.91 2.29
C GLU A 830 30.87 -3.38 3.64
N PRO A 831 30.46 -4.65 3.75
CA PRO A 831 29.82 -5.17 4.95
C PRO A 831 30.86 -5.34 6.06
N ASN A 832 30.56 -4.83 7.26
CA ASN A 832 31.46 -4.96 8.39
C ASN A 832 30.73 -5.01 9.76
N PRO A 833 30.14 -6.14 10.17
CA PRO A 833 29.79 -7.32 9.37
C PRO A 833 28.55 -7.10 8.49
N THR A 834 27.79 -6.04 8.75
CA THR A 834 26.62 -5.62 7.95
C THR A 834 26.83 -4.24 7.34
N ARG A 835 26.06 -3.91 6.31
CA ARG A 835 26.07 -2.59 5.65
C ARG A 835 25.11 -1.63 6.36
N ALA A 836 25.62 -0.49 6.82
CA ALA A 836 24.83 0.50 7.58
C ALA A 836 23.86 1.32 6.70
N SER A 837 24.10 1.34 5.39
CA SER A 837 23.29 2.03 4.39
C SER A 837 23.33 1.26 3.08
N GLY A 838 22.46 1.61 2.15
CA GLY A 838 22.48 1.06 0.81
C GLY A 838 21.26 1.46 0.00
N PRO A 839 21.32 1.29 -1.33
CA PRO A 839 20.18 1.55 -2.19
C PRO A 839 18.99 0.73 -1.72
N ASN A 840 17.82 1.35 -1.66
CA ASN A 840 16.57 0.75 -1.20
C ASN A 840 16.48 0.46 0.31
N MET A 841 17.45 0.87 1.14
CA MET A 841 17.32 0.70 2.59
C MET A 841 16.09 1.47 3.10
N PRO A 842 15.09 0.79 3.70
CA PRO A 842 13.88 1.44 4.17
C PRO A 842 14.11 2.36 5.37
N PHE A 843 13.28 3.38 5.49
CA PHE A 843 13.18 4.23 6.68
C PHE A 843 11.73 4.64 6.96
N GLY A 844 11.43 4.93 8.23
CA GLY A 844 10.09 5.17 8.74
C GLY A 844 9.82 6.59 9.24
N ILE A 845 8.54 6.86 9.45
CA ILE A 845 8.01 8.00 10.20
C ILE A 845 7.31 7.48 11.45
N ALA A 846 7.49 8.18 12.56
CA ALA A 846 6.94 7.81 13.85
C ALA A 846 5.91 8.83 14.36
N PHE A 847 4.85 8.30 14.95
CA PHE A 847 3.80 9.03 15.67
C PHE A 847 4.01 8.81 17.17
N LEU A 848 4.30 9.88 17.91
CA LEU A 848 4.50 9.86 19.35
C LEU A 848 3.32 10.55 20.05
N GLY A 849 2.98 10.09 21.24
CA GLY A 849 1.97 10.72 22.07
C GLY A 849 2.24 10.52 23.56
N THR A 850 1.33 11.01 24.39
CA THR A 850 1.41 10.84 25.86
C THR A 850 1.04 9.40 26.26
N ALA A 851 1.19 9.07 27.54
CA ALA A 851 0.80 7.76 28.07
C ALA A 851 -0.64 7.40 27.67
N TYR A 852 -0.82 6.15 27.24
CA TYR A 852 -2.09 5.54 26.85
C TYR A 852 -2.80 6.19 25.64
N SER A 853 -2.07 6.93 24.80
CA SER A 853 -2.63 7.57 23.60
C SER A 853 -2.63 6.69 22.35
N GLU A 854 -2.32 5.39 22.45
CA GLU A 854 -2.13 4.48 21.32
C GLU A 854 -3.36 4.45 20.40
N PHE A 855 -4.57 4.60 20.93
CA PHE A 855 -5.79 4.58 20.10
C PHE A 855 -5.78 5.71 19.07
N ASN A 856 -5.42 6.91 19.48
CA ASN A 856 -5.29 8.05 18.56
C ASN A 856 -4.08 7.89 17.64
N LEU A 857 -2.96 7.36 18.15
CA LEU A 857 -1.78 7.13 17.31
C LEU A 857 -2.07 6.09 16.21
N VAL A 858 -2.76 4.98 16.52
CA VAL A 858 -3.19 3.98 15.53
C VAL A 858 -4.09 4.63 14.49
N LYS A 859 -5.03 5.49 14.91
CA LYS A 859 -5.92 6.23 14.01
C LYS A 859 -5.14 7.11 13.03
N PHE A 860 -4.18 7.89 13.52
CA PHE A 860 -3.37 8.79 12.68
C PHE A 860 -2.44 8.01 11.75
N ALA A 861 -1.75 7.00 12.28
CA ALA A 861 -0.84 6.14 11.53
C ALA A 861 -1.58 5.36 10.43
N TYR A 862 -2.79 4.85 10.72
CA TYR A 862 -3.61 4.14 9.75
C TYR A 862 -4.03 5.06 8.60
N ALA A 863 -4.59 6.24 8.88
CA ALA A 863 -4.98 7.19 7.85
C ALA A 863 -3.79 7.55 6.92
N TYR A 864 -2.61 7.81 7.50
CA TYR A 864 -1.38 8.05 6.73
C TYR A 864 -0.95 6.83 5.89
N GLU A 865 -0.92 5.64 6.47
CA GLU A 865 -0.56 4.40 5.77
C GLU A 865 -1.51 4.16 4.58
N GLN A 866 -2.82 4.34 4.79
CA GLN A 866 -3.82 4.10 3.76
C GLN A 866 -3.69 5.08 2.58
N ALA A 867 -3.29 6.32 2.84
CA ALA A 867 -3.08 7.32 1.79
C ALA A 867 -1.76 7.11 1.02
N THR A 868 -0.72 6.57 1.65
CA THR A 868 0.63 6.51 1.06
C THR A 868 1.00 5.15 0.51
N LYS A 869 0.54 4.06 1.15
CA LYS A 869 0.87 2.67 0.81
C LYS A 869 2.36 2.44 0.57
N THR A 870 3.22 3.18 1.27
CA THR A 870 4.66 3.26 0.97
C THR A 870 5.33 1.90 0.94
N ARG A 871 4.96 0.99 1.85
CA ARG A 871 5.50 -0.38 1.91
C ARG A 871 5.45 -1.08 0.54
N LEU A 872 4.37 -0.90 -0.21
CA LEU A 872 4.12 -1.58 -1.48
C LEU A 872 4.92 -1.02 -2.66
N LYS A 873 5.63 0.10 -2.47
CA LYS A 873 6.43 0.73 -3.52
C LYS A 873 7.68 -0.08 -3.87
N LEU A 874 8.20 -0.86 -2.94
CA LEU A 874 9.41 -1.64 -3.13
C LEU A 874 9.39 -2.94 -2.30
N ARG A 875 9.72 -4.06 -2.94
CA ARG A 875 9.86 -5.38 -2.30
C ARG A 875 11.31 -5.62 -1.90
N ALA A 876 11.53 -6.58 -1.02
CA ALA A 876 12.84 -7.13 -0.69
C ALA A 876 13.62 -7.54 -1.96
N TYR A 877 14.95 -7.68 -1.86
CA TYR A 877 15.74 -8.18 -2.98
C TYR A 877 15.30 -9.61 -3.34
N PRO A 878 15.37 -10.02 -4.62
CA PRO A 878 14.72 -11.24 -5.10
C PRO A 878 15.02 -12.51 -4.31
N GLU A 879 16.26 -12.70 -3.88
CA GLU A 879 16.71 -13.86 -3.12
C GLU A 879 16.15 -13.89 -1.69
N ALA A 880 15.81 -12.73 -1.11
CA ALA A 880 15.17 -12.61 0.21
C ALA A 880 13.67 -12.92 0.19
N ILE A 881 13.03 -13.03 -0.98
CA ILE A 881 11.61 -13.29 -1.12
C ILE A 881 11.38 -14.81 -1.20
N PRO A 882 10.75 -15.46 -0.20
CA PRO A 882 10.41 -16.86 -0.29
C PRO A 882 9.37 -17.08 -1.40
N LYS A 883 9.63 -18.07 -2.25
CA LYS A 883 8.80 -18.45 -3.41
C LYS A 883 7.68 -19.40 -3.00
N THR A 884 7.84 -20.16 -1.93
CA THR A 884 6.85 -21.13 -1.46
C THR A 884 5.53 -20.44 -1.06
N GLN A 885 4.41 -20.89 -1.60
CA GLN A 885 3.06 -20.36 -1.33
C GLN A 885 2.11 -21.48 -0.85
N LEU A 886 0.90 -21.11 -0.44
CA LEU A 886 -0.14 -22.06 -0.01
C LEU A 886 -0.43 -23.16 -1.06
N LYS A 887 -0.51 -22.78 -2.34
CA LYS A 887 -0.73 -23.72 -3.46
C LYS A 887 0.33 -24.83 -3.56
N ASP A 888 1.52 -24.59 -3.03
CA ASP A 888 2.63 -25.53 -3.14
C ASP A 888 2.57 -26.62 -2.08
N VAL A 889 1.76 -26.41 -1.04
CA VAL A 889 1.70 -27.23 0.17
C VAL A 889 0.35 -27.93 0.34
N ILE A 890 -0.75 -27.31 -0.09
CA ILE A 890 -2.09 -27.90 0.02
C ILE A 890 -2.18 -29.20 -0.78
N GLY A 891 -2.70 -30.25 -0.13
CA GLY A 891 -2.84 -31.58 -0.72
C GLY A 891 -1.53 -32.38 -0.83
N LYS A 892 -0.43 -31.88 -0.25
CA LYS A 892 0.86 -32.58 -0.12
C LYS A 892 1.21 -32.80 1.35
#